data_AF-K6YG37-F1
#
_entry.id   AF-K6YG37-F1
#
_cell.length_a   1.000
_cell.length_b   1.000
_cell.length_c   1.000
_cell.angle_alpha   90.00
_cell.angle_beta   90.00
_cell.angle_gamma   90.00
#
_symmetry.space_group_name_H-M   'P 1'
#
loop_
_entity.id
_entity.type
_entity.pdbx_description
1 polymer ?
#
loop_
_entity_poly.entity_id
_entity_poly.type
_entity_poly.pdbx_seq_one_letter_code
_entity_poly.pdbx_strand_id
1 'polypeptide(L)'
;MSTVSNSRLSSILIRSIRLPALALALPLLTLSQLSHAALVENIKQFNDAVSSVKPGDEIVLANGSWNDVELVLKGKGLPDKPITLKAQTPGKVIITGQSNLAFSGEYIVISGLVFKNGATPTGEVISFRTSNEDVANHSRVTNTVIDNFSTDLRQMSDLWVAMYGKHNRLDHNSLVNKRNRGVTVAVRMNSEASRKNHHIIEYNYFGPRQILGANGGETLRIGTSHFSREYSNTTAQYNYFDRTNGEHEIISNKSSGNSLIKNVFFETQGTLTMRHGHFTKVEGNYFLGNRKPNTGGIRIINESQTVSNNYMYGLTGKRLRGALVIMNGVPNSPPNRYDPVIDSAMNNNIVIDSDHIELGAGADEERSAPPSTSEFKGNIILGKSNLEPFTLYDDMSGINFEGNYLNEEASTPIKTGFASTPYSVTTNQYGLKSPDKALLDEIGFGEVKLPVTKEEVGADFYPKNEALVAFQSGKTIHVKAGTDTLTSALAMSQAGDVLVLENGADYLLTKFAEVHHPVTIMAKEGKKPIIRSQKPNFINIENGGALEVENLWFDGAESPDYKGNTIIGTSGYSMNINYNLSVRNVKVTDLDVNGYFYFFKANAGTFADSIEIIDSEFSNITGAILQLNREVDDLGVYSVENLVISGNTFTNVKEEVVTVYRGGTDESTFGPMVTVSDNTLTNVGKGSTHRSGASMYFHGVQKLNISDTNWDNSAPLELYLTNGGPITVIDNVEMKNTDTIRANNDEFKSSNVTYN
;
A
#
# COMPACT_ATOMS: atom_id res chain seq x y z
N MET A 1 9.11 66.10 -94.29
CA MET A 1 10.57 65.98 -94.05
C MET A 1 10.80 64.56 -93.52
N SER A 2 11.44 63.61 -94.23
CA SER A 2 12.89 63.47 -94.52
C SER A 2 13.73 63.51 -93.22
N THR A 3 14.64 62.60 -92.85
CA THR A 3 15.53 61.71 -93.63
C THR A 3 16.45 60.91 -92.66
N VAL A 4 16.88 59.69 -93.08
CA VAL A 4 18.26 59.10 -92.95
C VAL A 4 18.70 58.54 -91.57
N SER A 5 19.44 57.42 -91.41
CA SER A 5 19.84 56.25 -92.23
C SER A 5 20.72 55.26 -91.41
N ASN A 6 20.90 54.02 -91.92
CA ASN A 6 22.04 53.07 -91.81
C ASN A 6 22.21 52.23 -90.51
N SER A 7 22.61 50.94 -90.50
CA SER A 7 23.07 49.96 -91.53
C SER A 7 23.22 48.52 -90.97
N ARG A 8 23.07 47.49 -91.84
CA ARG A 8 23.70 46.12 -91.90
C ARG A 8 23.43 45.10 -90.76
N LEU A 9 22.67 44.01 -91.01
CA LEU A 9 22.99 42.68 -91.62
C LEU A 9 23.51 41.62 -90.61
N SER A 10 22.62 40.70 -90.17
CA SER A 10 22.93 39.27 -89.99
C SER A 10 21.67 38.42 -89.77
N SER A 11 21.51 37.48 -90.71
CA SER A 11 20.66 36.26 -90.75
C SER A 11 19.19 36.28 -90.29
N ILE A 12 18.36 36.06 -91.31
CA ILE A 12 16.95 35.68 -91.35
C ILE A 12 16.71 34.32 -90.67
N LEU A 13 15.73 34.24 -89.78
CA LEU A 13 14.89 33.04 -89.61
C LEU A 13 13.50 33.42 -89.08
N ILE A 14 12.50 32.78 -89.70
CA ILE A 14 11.08 33.13 -89.72
C ILE A 14 10.39 32.80 -88.38
N ARG A 15 9.57 33.73 -87.87
CA ARG A 15 8.60 33.50 -86.78
C ARG A 15 7.19 33.43 -87.35
N SER A 16 6.51 32.29 -87.13
CA SER A 16 5.06 32.12 -87.32
C SER A 16 4.44 31.44 -86.09
N ILE A 17 3.88 32.30 -85.23
CA ILE A 17 2.69 32.18 -84.38
C ILE A 17 2.15 30.75 -84.08
N ARG A 18 2.24 30.36 -82.80
CA ARG A 18 1.28 29.49 -82.08
C ARG A 18 1.12 30.03 -80.65
N LEU A 19 -0.11 30.28 -80.20
CA LEU A 19 -0.44 30.53 -78.78
C LEU A 19 -0.41 29.19 -78.01
N PRO A 20 0.24 29.09 -76.84
CA PRO A 20 -0.03 28.05 -75.85
C PRO A 20 -0.82 28.61 -74.65
N ALA A 21 -1.67 27.76 -74.08
CA ALA A 21 -2.46 28.01 -72.89
C ALA A 21 -1.54 28.29 -71.68
N LEU A 22 -1.89 29.33 -70.91
CA LEU A 22 -1.19 29.77 -69.71
C LEU A 22 -1.56 28.85 -68.53
N ALA A 23 -0.65 27.96 -68.13
CA ALA A 23 -0.78 27.19 -66.90
C ALA A 23 -0.34 28.07 -65.71
N LEU A 24 -1.31 28.48 -64.88
CA LEU A 24 -1.07 29.17 -63.61
C LEU A 24 -0.49 28.16 -62.60
N ALA A 25 0.80 28.27 -62.31
CA ALA A 25 1.41 27.61 -61.16
C ALA A 25 1.16 28.46 -59.90
N LEU A 26 0.23 28.01 -59.05
CA LEU A 26 0.05 28.55 -57.70
C LEU A 26 1.20 28.06 -56.80
N PRO A 27 1.97 28.93 -56.13
CA PRO A 27 2.88 28.48 -55.09
C PRO A 27 2.06 28.09 -53.86
N LEU A 28 2.13 26.82 -53.45
CA LEU A 28 1.70 26.39 -52.12
C LEU A 28 2.59 27.09 -51.08
N LEU A 29 2.12 28.23 -50.56
CA LEU A 29 2.61 28.75 -49.30
C LEU A 29 2.17 27.79 -48.19
N THR A 30 3.08 26.93 -47.76
CA THR A 30 2.96 26.26 -46.47
C THR A 30 3.10 27.32 -45.38
N LEU A 31 1.97 27.86 -44.90
CA LEU A 31 1.96 28.55 -43.62
C LEU A 31 2.28 27.52 -42.54
N SER A 32 3.52 27.50 -42.06
CA SER A 32 3.83 26.89 -40.77
C SER A 32 3.02 27.65 -39.72
N GLN A 33 1.96 27.04 -39.19
CA GLN A 33 1.30 27.54 -37.99
C GLN A 33 2.34 27.51 -36.86
N LEU A 34 2.78 28.68 -36.42
CA LEU A 34 3.62 28.84 -35.24
C LEU A 34 2.84 28.31 -34.03
N SER A 35 3.44 27.42 -33.24
CA SER A 35 2.90 27.00 -31.95
C SER A 35 2.82 28.20 -31.01
N HIS A 36 1.67 28.40 -30.36
CA HIS A 36 1.51 29.45 -29.37
C HIS A 36 1.71 28.88 -27.96
N ALA A 37 2.78 29.30 -27.28
CA ALA A 37 2.99 28.98 -25.87
C ALA A 37 2.43 30.11 -25.00
N ALA A 38 1.36 29.83 -24.26
CA ALA A 38 0.76 30.73 -23.29
C ALA A 38 1.32 30.44 -21.89
N LEU A 39 2.22 31.31 -21.40
CA LEU A 39 2.63 31.30 -20.00
C LEU A 39 1.48 31.84 -19.15
N VAL A 40 1.00 31.05 -18.19
CA VAL A 40 -0.09 31.42 -17.28
C VAL A 40 0.41 31.39 -15.84
N GLU A 41 0.07 32.40 -15.06
CA GLU A 41 0.55 32.64 -13.70
C GLU A 41 -0.53 32.41 -12.64
N ASN A 42 -1.79 32.22 -13.05
CA ASN A 42 -2.93 32.00 -12.17
C ASN A 42 -4.09 31.29 -12.88
N ILE A 43 -5.08 30.86 -12.10
CA ILE A 43 -6.23 30.10 -12.59
C ILE A 43 -7.07 30.86 -13.63
N LYS A 44 -7.17 32.20 -13.53
CA LYS A 44 -7.90 33.01 -14.51
C LYS A 44 -7.21 32.93 -15.87
N GLN A 45 -5.89 33.16 -15.91
CA GLN A 45 -5.11 33.08 -17.15
C GLN A 45 -5.10 31.66 -17.74
N PHE A 46 -5.06 30.62 -16.90
CA PHE A 46 -5.24 29.24 -17.33
C PHE A 46 -6.59 29.04 -18.03
N ASN A 47 -7.70 29.46 -17.41
CA ASN A 47 -9.04 29.33 -17.98
C ASN A 47 -9.20 30.11 -19.29
N ASP A 48 -8.63 31.33 -19.36
CA ASP A 48 -8.62 32.15 -20.58
C ASP A 48 -7.85 31.42 -21.71
N ALA A 49 -6.69 30.81 -21.40
CA ALA A 49 -5.91 30.02 -22.36
C ALA A 49 -6.68 28.77 -22.84
N VAL A 50 -7.29 28.01 -21.92
CA VAL A 50 -8.11 26.82 -22.25
C VAL A 50 -9.26 27.18 -23.19
N SER A 51 -9.91 28.33 -22.99
CA SER A 51 -11.06 28.75 -23.82
C SER A 51 -10.74 28.97 -25.31
N SER A 52 -9.46 29.16 -25.63
CA SER A 52 -8.99 29.50 -26.99
C SER A 52 -7.97 28.51 -27.56
N VAL A 53 -7.69 27.42 -26.84
CA VAL A 53 -6.64 26.45 -27.17
C VAL A 53 -6.92 25.70 -28.48
N LYS A 54 -5.89 25.53 -29.30
CA LYS A 54 -5.94 24.86 -30.61
C LYS A 54 -4.90 23.74 -30.71
N PRO A 55 -5.02 22.82 -31.68
CA PRO A 55 -3.99 21.82 -31.93
C PRO A 55 -2.58 22.42 -32.05
N GLY A 56 -1.65 21.92 -31.25
CA GLY A 56 -0.25 22.36 -31.22
C GLY A 56 0.06 23.50 -30.24
N ASP A 57 -0.94 24.05 -29.57
CA ASP A 57 -0.73 25.07 -28.54
C ASP A 57 -0.19 24.46 -27.24
N GLU A 58 0.57 25.27 -26.50
CA GLU A 58 1.10 24.93 -25.18
C GLU A 58 0.55 25.89 -24.12
N ILE A 59 0.00 25.35 -23.04
CA ILE A 59 -0.31 26.07 -21.81
C ILE A 59 0.81 25.76 -20.81
N VAL A 60 1.59 26.78 -20.45
CA VAL A 60 2.75 26.65 -19.56
C VAL A 60 2.41 27.26 -18.21
N LEU A 61 2.29 26.44 -17.16
CA LEU A 61 2.08 26.93 -15.79
C LEU A 61 3.39 27.53 -15.26
N ALA A 62 3.34 28.80 -14.85
CA ALA A 62 4.49 29.48 -14.26
C ALA A 62 4.95 28.80 -12.96
N ASN A 63 6.26 28.83 -12.71
CA ASN A 63 6.88 28.35 -11.48
C ASN A 63 6.25 29.00 -10.25
N GLY A 64 6.00 28.21 -9.20
CA GLY A 64 5.37 28.68 -7.98
C GLY A 64 4.39 27.68 -7.39
N SER A 65 3.71 28.12 -6.32
CA SER A 65 2.64 27.36 -5.68
C SER A 65 1.29 27.73 -6.29
N TRP A 66 0.54 26.74 -6.73
CA TRP A 66 -0.83 26.86 -7.19
C TRP A 66 -1.72 26.23 -6.10
N ASN A 67 -2.27 27.08 -5.23
CA ASN A 67 -3.05 26.65 -4.07
C ASN A 67 -4.55 26.75 -4.36
N ASP A 68 -5.29 25.71 -3.98
CA ASP A 68 -6.76 25.61 -4.15
C ASP A 68 -7.21 25.86 -5.60
N VAL A 69 -6.62 25.11 -6.55
CA VAL A 69 -6.92 25.21 -7.98
C VAL A 69 -7.51 23.93 -8.55
N GLU A 70 -8.64 24.07 -9.24
CA GLU A 70 -9.23 22.99 -10.03
C GLU A 70 -8.92 23.23 -11.52
N LEU A 71 -7.91 22.52 -12.04
CA LEU A 71 -7.46 22.68 -13.42
C LEU A 71 -8.36 21.85 -14.35
N VAL A 72 -9.21 22.50 -15.14
CA VAL A 72 -10.08 21.84 -16.11
C VAL A 72 -9.64 22.16 -17.55
N LEU A 73 -9.14 21.16 -18.28
CA LEU A 73 -8.68 21.29 -19.67
C LEU A 73 -9.58 20.50 -20.63
N LYS A 74 -10.36 21.20 -21.46
CA LYS A 74 -11.08 20.60 -22.59
C LYS A 74 -10.41 21.00 -23.88
N GLY A 75 -9.98 20.05 -24.71
CA GLY A 75 -9.26 20.36 -25.94
C GLY A 75 -9.21 19.20 -26.92
N LYS A 76 -9.15 19.51 -28.21
CA LYS A 76 -8.95 18.52 -29.28
C LYS A 76 -7.69 18.88 -30.05
N GLY A 77 -6.58 18.23 -29.72
CA GLY A 77 -5.35 18.26 -30.50
C GLY A 77 -5.41 17.35 -31.71
N LEU A 78 -4.26 17.17 -32.35
CA LEU A 78 -4.05 16.22 -33.46
C LEU A 78 -2.87 15.30 -33.14
N PRO A 79 -2.76 14.12 -33.78
CA PRO A 79 -1.64 13.19 -33.56
C PRO A 79 -0.25 13.82 -33.67
N ASP A 80 -0.07 14.74 -34.61
CA ASP A 80 1.18 15.46 -34.89
C ASP A 80 1.25 16.84 -34.24
N LYS A 81 0.14 17.31 -33.64
CA LYS A 81 0.00 18.62 -32.99
C LYS A 81 -0.86 18.49 -31.72
N PRO A 82 -0.34 17.81 -30.68
CA PRO A 82 -1.07 17.68 -29.43
C PRO A 82 -1.23 19.04 -28.74
N ILE A 83 -2.26 19.17 -27.91
CA ILE A 83 -2.36 20.27 -26.95
C ILE A 83 -1.51 19.90 -25.73
N THR A 84 -0.62 20.78 -25.28
CA THR A 84 0.26 20.49 -24.15
C THR A 84 -0.06 21.37 -22.95
N LEU A 85 -0.27 20.78 -21.78
CA LEU A 85 -0.24 21.45 -20.48
C LEU A 85 1.03 21.05 -19.74
N LYS A 86 1.93 21.98 -19.46
CA LYS A 86 3.20 21.65 -18.80
C LYS A 86 3.61 22.65 -17.73
N ALA A 87 4.42 22.19 -16.79
CA ALA A 87 5.16 23.09 -15.92
C ALA A 87 6.19 23.92 -16.70
N GLN A 88 6.40 25.17 -16.32
CA GLN A 88 7.49 26.00 -16.83
C GLN A 88 8.85 25.36 -16.54
N THR A 89 9.03 24.82 -15.33
CA THR A 89 10.18 24.00 -14.97
C THR A 89 9.67 22.81 -14.17
N PRO A 90 9.88 21.56 -14.63
CA PRO A 90 9.49 20.37 -13.88
C PRO A 90 10.03 20.42 -12.45
N GLY A 91 9.17 20.11 -11.48
CA GLY A 91 9.49 20.19 -10.05
C GLY A 91 9.36 21.56 -9.41
N LYS A 92 9.09 22.63 -10.17
CA LYS A 92 8.89 24.00 -9.63
C LYS A 92 7.45 24.52 -9.72
N VAL A 93 6.55 23.77 -10.34
CA VAL A 93 5.10 24.04 -10.30
C VAL A 93 4.48 23.09 -9.29
N ILE A 94 4.15 23.62 -8.12
CA ILE A 94 3.64 22.84 -7.00
C ILE A 94 2.15 23.13 -6.84
N ILE A 95 1.31 22.13 -7.09
CA ILE A 95 -0.13 22.17 -6.88
C ILE A 95 -0.42 21.74 -5.43
N THR A 96 -1.08 22.60 -4.65
CA THR A 96 -1.25 22.49 -3.19
C THR A 96 -2.70 22.74 -2.76
N GLY A 97 -3.04 22.47 -1.50
CA GLY A 97 -4.39 22.71 -0.99
C GLY A 97 -5.44 21.79 -1.60
N GLN A 98 -6.67 22.27 -1.72
CA GLN A 98 -7.79 21.58 -2.34
C GLN A 98 -7.73 21.73 -3.86
N SER A 99 -6.92 20.90 -4.52
CA SER A 99 -6.64 21.02 -5.94
C SER A 99 -6.80 19.71 -6.71
N ASN A 100 -7.10 19.80 -8.01
CA ASN A 100 -7.18 18.65 -8.91
C ASN A 100 -6.85 19.05 -10.36
N LEU A 101 -6.83 18.04 -11.24
CA LEU A 101 -6.73 18.18 -12.69
C LEU A 101 -7.74 17.25 -13.37
N ALA A 102 -8.62 17.81 -14.21
CA ALA A 102 -9.56 17.08 -15.04
C ALA A 102 -9.40 17.48 -16.50
N PHE A 103 -9.37 16.52 -17.41
CA PHE A 103 -9.24 16.83 -18.84
C PHE A 103 -10.01 15.87 -19.75
N SER A 104 -10.41 16.38 -20.91
CA SER A 104 -11.20 15.63 -21.89
C SER A 104 -10.96 16.13 -23.32
N GLY A 105 -11.32 15.27 -24.29
CA GLY A 105 -11.07 15.50 -25.71
C GLY A 105 -10.01 14.55 -26.26
N GLU A 106 -9.11 15.03 -27.11
CA GLU A 106 -8.18 14.17 -27.86
C GLU A 106 -6.77 14.76 -27.95
N TYR A 107 -5.74 13.90 -27.94
CA TYR A 107 -4.34 14.27 -28.14
C TYR A 107 -3.88 15.40 -27.20
N ILE A 108 -4.11 15.21 -25.90
CA ILE A 108 -3.64 16.11 -24.83
C ILE A 108 -2.41 15.50 -24.16
N VAL A 109 -1.38 16.29 -23.92
CA VAL A 109 -0.17 15.89 -23.16
C VAL A 109 -0.07 16.76 -21.91
N ILE A 110 0.04 16.13 -20.74
CA ILE A 110 0.24 16.79 -19.45
C ILE A 110 1.59 16.39 -18.87
N SER A 111 2.40 17.35 -18.42
CA SER A 111 3.70 17.02 -17.83
C SER A 111 4.29 18.01 -16.82
N GLY A 112 5.17 17.49 -15.94
CA GLY A 112 6.04 18.27 -15.07
C GLY A 112 5.40 18.82 -13.79
N LEU A 113 4.15 18.44 -13.49
CA LEU A 113 3.40 18.94 -12.34
C LEU A 113 3.75 18.17 -11.06
N VAL A 114 3.64 18.82 -9.89
CA VAL A 114 3.82 18.18 -8.58
C VAL A 114 2.62 18.49 -7.69
N PHE A 115 1.83 17.48 -7.33
CA PHE A 115 0.76 17.57 -6.33
C PHE A 115 1.30 17.16 -4.96
N LYS A 116 1.30 18.07 -3.98
CA LYS A 116 1.69 17.79 -2.58
C LYS A 116 1.08 18.82 -1.63
N ASN A 117 1.15 18.57 -0.32
CA ASN A 117 0.62 19.48 0.71
C ASN A 117 -0.86 19.85 0.48
N GLY A 118 -1.71 18.83 0.27
CA GLY A 118 -3.12 19.03 -0.03
C GLY A 118 -3.85 17.73 -0.29
N ALA A 119 -5.07 17.84 -0.81
CA ALA A 119 -5.91 16.73 -1.22
C ALA A 119 -6.83 17.18 -2.36
N THR A 120 -7.44 16.24 -3.08
CA THR A 120 -8.46 16.61 -4.08
C THR A 120 -9.78 16.98 -3.38
N PRO A 121 -10.47 18.05 -3.81
CA PRO A 121 -11.84 18.35 -3.35
C PRO A 121 -12.91 17.48 -4.05
N THR A 122 -12.48 16.59 -4.95
CA THR A 122 -13.35 15.74 -5.78
C THR A 122 -13.03 14.26 -5.57
N GLY A 123 -13.56 13.37 -6.43
CA GLY A 123 -13.25 11.94 -6.34
C GLY A 123 -11.84 11.58 -6.83
N GLU A 124 -11.15 12.48 -7.52
CA GLU A 124 -9.90 12.19 -8.23
C GLU A 124 -8.89 13.36 -8.18
N VAL A 125 -7.59 13.08 -8.03
CA VAL A 125 -6.55 14.12 -8.20
C VAL A 125 -6.33 14.41 -9.69
N ILE A 126 -6.18 13.37 -10.52
CA ILE A 126 -6.09 13.47 -11.97
C ILE A 126 -7.20 12.62 -12.61
N SER A 127 -8.05 13.26 -13.42
CA SER A 127 -9.19 12.63 -14.10
C SER A 127 -9.10 12.78 -15.61
N PHE A 128 -9.12 11.66 -16.34
CA PHE A 128 -9.15 11.61 -17.81
C PHE A 128 -10.58 11.85 -18.35
N ARG A 129 -11.39 12.62 -17.62
CA ARG A 129 -12.69 13.10 -18.06
C ARG A 129 -13.03 14.41 -17.34
N THR A 130 -13.91 15.20 -17.93
CA THR A 130 -14.47 16.42 -17.29
C THR A 130 -15.95 16.29 -16.96
N SER A 131 -16.61 15.26 -17.48
CA SER A 131 -17.99 14.86 -17.14
C SER A 131 -18.17 13.37 -17.42
N ASN A 132 -19.36 12.81 -17.23
CA ASN A 132 -19.61 11.40 -17.57
C ASN A 132 -19.53 11.13 -19.08
N GLU A 133 -19.80 12.14 -19.90
CA GLU A 133 -19.86 12.07 -21.36
C GLU A 133 -18.56 12.55 -22.02
N ASP A 134 -17.85 13.49 -21.38
CA ASP A 134 -16.63 14.10 -21.91
C ASP A 134 -15.38 13.38 -21.37
N VAL A 135 -14.89 12.37 -22.09
CA VAL A 135 -13.66 11.61 -21.78
C VAL A 135 -12.45 12.07 -22.61
N ALA A 136 -11.24 11.77 -22.14
CA ALA A 136 -10.00 11.96 -22.90
C ALA A 136 -9.66 10.70 -23.73
N ASN A 137 -9.19 10.87 -24.95
CA ASN A 137 -8.65 9.80 -25.79
C ASN A 137 -7.29 10.19 -26.36
N HIS A 138 -6.46 9.20 -26.69
CA HIS A 138 -5.14 9.41 -27.29
C HIS A 138 -4.26 10.42 -26.51
N SER A 139 -4.45 10.50 -25.19
CA SER A 139 -3.86 11.52 -24.34
C SER A 139 -2.85 10.92 -23.37
N ARG A 140 -1.93 11.74 -22.86
CA ARG A 140 -0.77 11.30 -22.09
C ARG A 140 -0.57 12.14 -20.84
N VAL A 141 -0.42 11.49 -19.68
CA VAL A 141 0.08 12.11 -18.46
C VAL A 141 1.47 11.54 -18.18
N THR A 142 2.48 12.40 -18.14
CA THR A 142 3.87 11.97 -18.01
C THR A 142 4.72 12.89 -17.16
N ASN A 143 5.80 12.38 -16.57
CA ASN A 143 6.73 13.15 -15.75
C ASN A 143 6.01 14.00 -14.70
N THR A 144 5.01 13.44 -14.03
CA THR A 144 4.17 14.11 -13.03
C THR A 144 4.30 13.40 -11.68
N VAL A 145 4.22 14.16 -10.60
CA VAL A 145 4.39 13.67 -9.23
C VAL A 145 3.11 13.89 -8.43
N ILE A 146 2.68 12.86 -7.69
CA ILE A 146 1.71 12.99 -6.59
C ILE A 146 2.39 12.44 -5.34
N ASP A 147 2.67 13.31 -4.38
CA ASP A 147 3.40 12.99 -3.15
C ASP A 147 2.60 13.44 -1.93
N ASN A 148 2.12 12.45 -1.15
CA ASN A 148 1.35 12.67 0.07
C ASN A 148 0.17 13.64 -0.11
N PHE A 149 -0.51 13.58 -1.26
CA PHE A 149 -1.67 14.40 -1.57
C PHE A 149 -2.97 13.70 -1.13
N SER A 150 -3.10 13.50 0.18
CA SER A 150 -4.15 12.71 0.82
C SER A 150 -4.85 13.53 1.91
N THR A 151 -6.15 13.33 2.07
CA THR A 151 -6.90 13.82 3.24
C THR A 151 -6.48 13.10 4.51
N ASP A 152 -6.55 13.80 5.66
CA ASP A 152 -6.28 13.22 6.99
C ASP A 152 -7.39 12.28 7.46
N LEU A 153 -8.56 12.34 6.83
CA LEU A 153 -9.65 11.40 7.04
C LEU A 153 -9.32 10.06 6.37
N ARG A 154 -8.60 9.16 7.06
CA ARG A 154 -8.08 7.89 6.49
C ARG A 154 -9.15 7.09 5.73
N GLN A 155 -10.38 7.05 6.23
CA GLN A 155 -11.46 6.25 5.62
C GLN A 155 -12.17 6.96 4.44
N MET A 156 -11.91 8.25 4.22
CA MET A 156 -12.45 8.98 3.09
C MET A 156 -11.78 8.50 1.80
N SER A 157 -12.60 7.99 0.89
CA SER A 157 -12.11 7.40 -0.36
C SER A 157 -11.95 8.45 -1.45
N ASP A 158 -10.78 8.48 -2.07
CA ASP A 158 -10.51 9.15 -3.34
C ASP A 158 -9.59 8.29 -4.22
N LEU A 159 -9.41 8.72 -5.47
CA LEU A 159 -8.44 8.19 -6.40
C LEU A 159 -7.35 9.23 -6.65
N TRP A 160 -6.11 8.81 -6.87
CA TRP A 160 -5.12 9.74 -7.39
C TRP A 160 -5.20 9.88 -8.90
N VAL A 161 -5.36 8.78 -9.63
CA VAL A 161 -5.57 8.83 -11.08
C VAL A 161 -6.76 7.96 -11.48
N ALA A 162 -7.71 8.53 -12.20
CA ALA A 162 -8.76 7.77 -12.87
C ALA A 162 -8.65 7.92 -14.39
N MET A 163 -8.35 6.80 -15.05
CA MET A 163 -8.29 6.70 -16.50
C MET A 163 -9.66 6.30 -17.06
N TYR A 164 -10.12 7.08 -18.03
CA TYR A 164 -11.34 6.87 -18.82
C TYR A 164 -10.97 6.96 -20.31
N GLY A 165 -11.93 6.72 -21.22
CA GLY A 165 -11.71 6.83 -22.66
C GLY A 165 -10.82 5.72 -23.23
N LYS A 166 -10.10 6.00 -24.32
CA LYS A 166 -9.29 5.01 -25.06
C LYS A 166 -7.93 5.56 -25.48
N HIS A 167 -6.97 4.66 -25.67
CA HIS A 167 -5.62 4.91 -26.18
C HIS A 167 -4.82 5.94 -25.37
N ASN A 168 -5.16 6.12 -24.10
CA ASN A 168 -4.43 6.97 -23.18
C ASN A 168 -3.18 6.29 -22.62
N ARG A 169 -2.19 7.11 -22.25
CA ARG A 169 -0.93 6.69 -21.66
C ARG A 169 -0.66 7.39 -20.33
N LEU A 170 -0.28 6.61 -19.32
CA LEU A 170 0.22 7.10 -18.03
C LEU A 170 1.65 6.58 -17.87
N ASP A 171 2.65 7.45 -18.01
CA ASP A 171 4.05 6.99 -18.01
C ASP A 171 5.08 7.94 -17.38
N HIS A 172 6.13 7.38 -16.78
CA HIS A 172 7.18 8.16 -16.07
C HIS A 172 6.64 9.05 -14.95
N ASN A 173 5.60 8.62 -14.24
CA ASN A 173 5.04 9.37 -13.10
C ASN A 173 5.53 8.79 -11.77
N SER A 174 5.65 9.64 -10.75
CA SER A 174 5.98 9.23 -9.38
C SER A 174 4.76 9.40 -8.48
N LEU A 175 4.24 8.31 -7.94
CA LEU A 175 3.06 8.28 -7.07
C LEU A 175 3.50 7.71 -5.71
N VAL A 176 3.60 8.54 -4.68
CA VAL A 176 4.28 8.19 -3.43
C VAL A 176 3.46 8.64 -2.21
N ASN A 177 3.28 7.75 -1.23
CA ASN A 177 2.61 8.05 0.05
C ASN A 177 1.10 8.35 -0.03
N LYS A 178 0.31 7.53 -0.73
CA LYS A 178 -1.17 7.61 -0.59
C LYS A 178 -1.57 7.01 0.75
N ARG A 179 -2.26 7.78 1.59
CA ARG A 179 -2.49 7.41 3.00
C ARG A 179 -3.95 7.17 3.38
N ASN A 180 -4.88 7.65 2.57
CA ASN A 180 -6.31 7.42 2.74
C ASN A 180 -6.82 6.27 1.83
N ARG A 181 -8.04 5.81 2.13
CA ARG A 181 -8.76 4.77 1.40
C ARG A 181 -8.94 5.15 -0.08
N GLY A 182 -9.08 4.13 -0.92
CA GLY A 182 -9.30 4.25 -2.36
C GLY A 182 -8.01 3.96 -3.14
N VAL A 183 -8.19 3.30 -4.28
CA VAL A 183 -7.09 2.85 -5.13
C VAL A 183 -6.25 4.03 -5.64
N THR A 184 -4.93 3.87 -5.74
CA THR A 184 -4.05 4.94 -6.25
C THR A 184 -4.37 5.25 -7.72
N VAL A 185 -4.37 4.24 -8.58
CA VAL A 185 -4.70 4.37 -10.01
C VAL A 185 -5.83 3.41 -10.40
N ALA A 186 -6.90 3.93 -11.01
CA ALA A 186 -8.00 3.12 -11.52
C ALA A 186 -8.19 3.31 -13.03
N VAL A 187 -8.31 2.22 -13.77
CA VAL A 187 -8.93 2.23 -15.11
C VAL A 187 -10.43 1.97 -14.94
N ARG A 188 -11.24 2.94 -15.37
CA ARG A 188 -12.69 2.95 -15.19
C ARG A 188 -13.37 2.56 -16.50
N MET A 189 -14.36 1.67 -16.41
CA MET A 189 -15.03 1.05 -17.58
C MET A 189 -16.55 1.24 -17.56
N ASN A 190 -17.02 2.23 -16.81
CA ASN A 190 -18.44 2.50 -16.58
C ASN A 190 -19.21 3.04 -17.80
N SER A 191 -18.57 3.12 -18.96
CA SER A 191 -19.16 3.56 -20.23
C SER A 191 -18.53 2.78 -21.38
N GLU A 192 -19.25 2.60 -22.50
CA GLU A 192 -18.69 2.00 -23.72
C GLU A 192 -17.49 2.79 -24.26
N ALA A 193 -17.49 4.11 -24.05
CA ALA A 193 -16.40 5.00 -24.41
C ALA A 193 -15.09 4.64 -23.68
N SER A 194 -15.15 3.95 -22.54
CA SER A 194 -13.98 3.56 -21.73
C SER A 194 -13.69 2.05 -21.70
N ARG A 195 -14.43 1.25 -22.48
CA ARG A 195 -14.17 -0.20 -22.68
C ARG A 195 -13.33 -0.43 -23.93
N LYS A 196 -12.62 -1.57 -23.98
CA LYS A 196 -11.65 -1.88 -25.04
C LYS A 196 -10.72 -0.68 -25.24
N ASN A 197 -10.19 -0.19 -24.13
CA ASN A 197 -9.53 1.09 -24.04
C ASN A 197 -8.10 1.08 -24.58
N HIS A 198 -7.39 -0.04 -24.57
CA HIS A 198 -5.99 -0.08 -25.02
C HIS A 198 -5.11 0.97 -24.31
N HIS A 199 -5.38 1.23 -23.03
CA HIS A 199 -4.54 2.10 -22.21
C HIS A 199 -3.16 1.50 -22.00
N ILE A 200 -2.15 2.36 -21.87
CA ILE A 200 -0.77 1.98 -21.56
C ILE A 200 -0.36 2.64 -20.25
N ILE A 201 0.10 1.85 -19.28
CA ILE A 201 0.61 2.29 -17.99
C ILE A 201 2.05 1.79 -17.85
N GLU A 202 3.05 2.65 -17.99
CA GLU A 202 4.44 2.18 -18.04
C GLU A 202 5.51 3.11 -17.47
N TYR A 203 6.63 2.54 -17.02
CA TYR A 203 7.74 3.30 -16.42
C TYR A 203 7.32 4.20 -15.25
N ASN A 204 6.20 3.90 -14.57
CA ASN A 204 5.79 4.64 -13.39
C ASN A 204 6.50 4.10 -12.14
N TYR A 205 6.87 5.01 -11.25
CA TYR A 205 7.29 4.69 -9.90
C TYR A 205 6.08 4.75 -8.97
N PHE A 206 5.55 3.58 -8.62
CA PHE A 206 4.60 3.43 -7.53
C PHE A 206 5.41 3.25 -6.25
N GLY A 207 5.68 4.37 -5.58
CA GLY A 207 6.46 4.38 -4.34
C GLY A 207 5.68 3.89 -3.12
N PRO A 208 6.29 3.97 -1.93
CA PRO A 208 5.71 3.42 -0.70
C PRO A 208 4.25 3.83 -0.48
N ARG A 209 3.44 2.83 -0.12
CA ARG A 209 2.08 2.98 0.38
C ARG A 209 1.99 2.19 1.68
N GLN A 210 1.80 2.90 2.79
CA GLN A 210 1.68 2.24 4.10
C GLN A 210 0.43 1.35 4.17
N ILE A 211 0.40 0.46 5.15
CA ILE A 211 -0.77 -0.39 5.44
C ILE A 211 -1.97 0.50 5.78
N LEU A 212 -3.11 0.26 5.12
CA LEU A 212 -4.33 1.02 5.37
C LEU A 212 -5.05 0.57 6.64
N GLY A 213 -4.89 -0.71 7.01
CA GLY A 213 -5.66 -1.33 8.09
C GLY A 213 -7.11 -1.65 7.73
N ALA A 214 -7.42 -1.66 6.43
CA ALA A 214 -8.74 -1.90 5.87
C ALA A 214 -8.66 -2.27 4.38
N ASN A 215 -9.78 -2.72 3.81
CA ASN A 215 -9.96 -2.92 2.37
C ASN A 215 -10.04 -1.60 1.57
N GLY A 216 -9.56 -1.62 0.32
CA GLY A 216 -9.54 -0.45 -0.57
C GLY A 216 -8.19 0.26 -0.59
N GLY A 217 -7.13 -0.49 -0.34
CA GLY A 217 -5.75 -0.02 -0.32
C GLY A 217 -5.01 -0.23 -1.65
N GLU A 218 -5.70 -0.61 -2.73
CA GLU A 218 -5.04 -1.16 -3.93
C GLU A 218 -4.16 -0.10 -4.61
N THR A 219 -3.04 -0.49 -5.21
CA THR A 219 -2.20 0.48 -5.95
C THR A 219 -2.72 0.70 -7.36
N LEU A 220 -3.00 -0.38 -8.08
CA LEU A 220 -3.58 -0.32 -9.42
C LEU A 220 -4.83 -1.20 -9.50
N ARG A 221 -5.92 -0.66 -10.04
CA ARG A 221 -7.13 -1.44 -10.33
C ARG A 221 -7.57 -1.24 -11.77
N ILE A 222 -7.77 -2.34 -12.49
CA ILE A 222 -8.19 -2.31 -13.90
C ILE A 222 -9.61 -2.86 -14.01
N GLY A 223 -10.60 -1.98 -14.00
CA GLY A 223 -12.02 -2.35 -14.01
C GLY A 223 -12.64 -2.51 -12.62
N THR A 224 -13.80 -3.18 -12.57
CA THR A 224 -14.60 -3.45 -11.37
C THR A 224 -15.41 -4.73 -11.60
N SER A 225 -15.92 -5.37 -10.56
CA SER A 225 -16.76 -6.58 -10.68
C SER A 225 -17.93 -6.43 -11.66
N HIS A 226 -18.60 -5.28 -11.71
CA HIS A 226 -19.76 -5.07 -12.59
C HIS A 226 -19.41 -5.11 -14.09
N PHE A 227 -18.17 -4.77 -14.46
CA PHE A 227 -17.69 -4.76 -15.86
C PHE A 227 -16.56 -5.77 -16.10
N SER A 228 -16.42 -6.77 -15.23
CA SER A 228 -15.25 -7.65 -15.23
C SER A 228 -15.15 -8.56 -16.47
N ARG A 229 -16.29 -8.98 -17.01
CA ARG A 229 -16.38 -9.80 -18.22
C ARG A 229 -16.21 -8.99 -19.51
N GLU A 230 -16.15 -7.66 -19.40
CA GLU A 230 -15.87 -6.79 -20.54
C GLU A 230 -14.37 -6.67 -20.78
N TYR A 231 -14.00 -6.53 -22.05
CA TYR A 231 -12.61 -6.33 -22.44
C TYR A 231 -12.17 -4.90 -22.13
N SER A 232 -11.06 -4.76 -21.40
CA SER A 232 -10.36 -3.49 -21.18
C SER A 232 -9.20 -3.35 -22.16
N ASN A 233 -8.43 -4.42 -22.40
CA ASN A 233 -7.21 -4.41 -23.21
C ASN A 233 -6.13 -3.44 -22.69
N THR A 234 -6.11 -3.15 -21.39
CA THR A 234 -5.05 -2.31 -20.79
C THR A 234 -3.75 -3.09 -20.72
N THR A 235 -2.64 -2.42 -21.04
CA THR A 235 -1.28 -2.91 -20.80
C THR A 235 -0.63 -2.11 -19.68
N ALA A 236 -0.24 -2.78 -18.59
CA ALA A 236 0.62 -2.24 -17.56
C ALA A 236 1.99 -2.92 -17.61
N GLN A 237 3.04 -2.16 -17.97
CA GLN A 237 4.37 -2.73 -18.21
C GLN A 237 5.53 -1.88 -17.70
N TYR A 238 6.65 -2.51 -17.33
CA TYR A 238 7.86 -1.81 -16.89
C TYR A 238 7.62 -0.80 -15.75
N ASN A 239 6.65 -1.05 -14.87
CA ASN A 239 6.44 -0.24 -13.67
C ASN A 239 7.19 -0.83 -12.48
N TYR A 240 7.56 0.03 -11.54
CA TYR A 240 8.21 -0.37 -10.29
C TYR A 240 7.27 -0.10 -9.10
N PHE A 241 6.89 -1.16 -8.39
CA PHE A 241 6.08 -1.13 -7.18
C PHE A 241 7.00 -1.32 -5.97
N ASP A 242 7.27 -0.23 -5.25
CA ASP A 242 8.19 -0.19 -4.12
C ASP A 242 7.40 -0.09 -2.81
N ARG A 243 7.31 -1.19 -2.04
CA ARG A 243 6.63 -1.25 -0.73
C ARG A 243 5.23 -0.66 -0.75
N THR A 244 4.46 -0.98 -1.78
CA THR A 244 3.07 -0.57 -1.95
C THR A 244 2.12 -1.42 -1.09
N ASN A 245 2.25 -1.37 0.23
CA ASN A 245 1.67 -2.28 1.21
C ASN A 245 0.23 -1.93 1.64
N GLY A 246 -0.51 -1.19 0.81
CA GLY A 246 -1.81 -0.63 1.19
C GLY A 246 -2.82 -1.68 1.68
N GLU A 247 -2.86 -2.83 1.01
CA GLU A 247 -3.70 -3.97 1.34
C GLU A 247 -3.20 -5.24 0.61
N HIS A 248 -4.00 -6.30 0.66
CA HIS A 248 -3.77 -7.57 -0.02
C HIS A 248 -3.53 -7.46 -1.53
N GLU A 249 -4.29 -6.64 -2.27
CA GLU A 249 -4.18 -6.51 -3.72
C GLU A 249 -3.32 -5.31 -4.13
N ILE A 250 -2.06 -5.55 -4.53
CA ILE A 250 -1.21 -4.51 -5.12
C ILE A 250 -1.80 -4.07 -6.46
N ILE A 251 -2.03 -5.06 -7.32
CA ILE A 251 -2.79 -4.92 -8.55
C ILE A 251 -4.04 -5.76 -8.43
N SER A 252 -5.19 -5.10 -8.62
CA SER A 252 -6.50 -5.73 -8.68
C SER A 252 -7.02 -5.69 -10.12
N ASN A 253 -6.75 -6.74 -10.90
CA ASN A 253 -7.29 -6.87 -12.25
C ASN A 253 -8.76 -7.32 -12.18
N LYS A 254 -9.67 -6.48 -12.64
CA LYS A 254 -11.13 -6.67 -12.56
C LYS A 254 -11.78 -6.40 -13.92
N SER A 255 -11.16 -6.87 -14.99
CA SER A 255 -11.61 -6.78 -16.39
C SER A 255 -10.86 -7.79 -17.27
N SER A 256 -11.33 -8.00 -18.50
CA SER A 256 -10.78 -9.02 -19.40
C SER A 256 -9.76 -8.46 -20.41
N GLY A 257 -8.86 -9.33 -20.89
CA GLY A 257 -7.94 -9.05 -21.99
C GLY A 257 -6.73 -8.16 -21.64
N ASN A 258 -6.41 -8.00 -20.36
CA ASN A 258 -5.32 -7.13 -19.93
C ASN A 258 -3.95 -7.80 -20.01
N SER A 259 -2.90 -6.99 -20.07
CA SER A 259 -1.51 -7.42 -20.09
C SER A 259 -0.71 -6.76 -18.96
N LEU A 260 -0.16 -7.56 -18.05
CA LEU A 260 0.63 -7.14 -16.89
C LEU A 260 2.05 -7.69 -17.07
N ILE A 261 2.93 -6.90 -17.68
CA ILE A 261 4.17 -7.40 -18.28
C ILE A 261 5.40 -6.72 -17.68
N LYS A 262 6.40 -7.50 -17.25
CA LYS A 262 7.74 -6.97 -16.92
C LYS A 262 7.73 -5.86 -15.85
N ASN A 263 6.85 -5.96 -14.88
CA ASN A 263 6.84 -5.07 -13.72
C ASN A 263 7.74 -5.63 -12.60
N VAL A 264 8.22 -4.75 -11.72
CA VAL A 264 9.01 -5.13 -10.54
C VAL A 264 8.20 -4.82 -9.27
N PHE A 265 8.11 -5.78 -8.37
CA PHE A 265 7.48 -5.68 -7.06
C PHE A 265 8.56 -5.87 -6.00
N PHE A 266 8.94 -4.79 -5.33
CA PHE A 266 9.99 -4.78 -4.33
C PHE A 266 9.37 -4.64 -2.94
N GLU A 267 9.51 -5.69 -2.11
CA GLU A 267 9.07 -5.74 -0.72
C GLU A 267 7.61 -5.32 -0.49
N THR A 268 6.76 -5.64 -1.47
CA THR A 268 5.33 -5.36 -1.47
C THR A 268 4.58 -6.43 -0.68
N GLN A 269 3.93 -6.04 0.41
CA GLN A 269 3.03 -6.90 1.17
C GLN A 269 1.68 -6.93 0.46
N GLY A 270 1.39 -8.01 -0.26
CA GLY A 270 0.24 -8.14 -1.15
C GLY A 270 0.57 -8.93 -2.42
N THR A 271 -0.36 -8.98 -3.37
CA THR A 271 -0.26 -9.78 -4.59
C THR A 271 -0.65 -9.00 -5.85
N LEU A 272 -0.17 -9.48 -7.00
CA LEU A 272 -0.83 -9.25 -8.28
C LEU A 272 -2.01 -10.22 -8.37
N THR A 273 -3.24 -9.72 -8.27
CA THR A 273 -4.45 -10.55 -8.32
C THR A 273 -5.23 -10.36 -9.62
N MET A 274 -5.47 -11.48 -10.31
CA MET A 274 -6.49 -11.59 -11.37
C MET A 274 -7.88 -11.75 -10.75
N ARG A 275 -8.38 -10.68 -10.13
CA ARG A 275 -9.50 -10.76 -9.18
C ARG A 275 -10.83 -11.08 -9.84
N HIS A 276 -11.08 -10.50 -11.01
CA HIS A 276 -12.20 -10.81 -11.89
C HIS A 276 -11.76 -10.63 -13.36
N GLY A 277 -12.52 -11.24 -14.28
CA GLY A 277 -12.28 -11.13 -15.72
C GLY A 277 -11.29 -12.17 -16.25
N HIS A 278 -11.32 -12.38 -17.55
CA HIS A 278 -10.70 -13.50 -18.25
C HIS A 278 -9.58 -13.02 -19.20
N PHE A 279 -8.79 -13.94 -19.74
CA PHE A 279 -7.80 -13.62 -20.79
C PHE A 279 -6.74 -12.60 -20.35
N THR A 280 -6.33 -12.63 -19.09
CA THR A 280 -5.24 -11.76 -18.59
C THR A 280 -3.90 -12.45 -18.83
N LYS A 281 -2.97 -11.69 -19.41
CA LYS A 281 -1.58 -12.10 -19.59
C LYS A 281 -0.71 -11.49 -18.50
N VAL A 282 -0.03 -12.31 -17.70
CA VAL A 282 0.92 -11.93 -16.66
C VAL A 282 2.28 -12.53 -17.00
N GLU A 283 3.20 -11.71 -17.51
CA GLU A 283 4.45 -12.21 -18.11
C GLU A 283 5.69 -11.42 -17.66
N GLY A 284 6.77 -12.13 -17.32
CA GLY A 284 8.08 -11.48 -17.13
C GLY A 284 8.20 -10.62 -15.88
N ASN A 285 7.27 -10.69 -14.92
CA ASN A 285 7.29 -9.85 -13.72
C ASN A 285 8.27 -10.39 -12.67
N TYR A 286 8.85 -9.49 -11.87
CA TYR A 286 9.82 -9.81 -10.82
C TYR A 286 9.26 -9.44 -9.45
N PHE A 287 9.17 -10.41 -8.55
CA PHE A 287 8.74 -10.24 -7.16
C PHE A 287 9.92 -10.47 -6.23
N LEU A 288 10.40 -9.41 -5.60
CA LEU A 288 11.53 -9.40 -4.68
C LEU A 288 11.00 -9.21 -3.26
N GLY A 289 10.67 -10.31 -2.59
CA GLY A 289 10.11 -10.30 -1.24
C GLY A 289 11.14 -10.08 -0.14
N ASN A 290 12.41 -10.46 -0.37
CA ASN A 290 13.50 -10.37 0.61
C ASN A 290 13.14 -10.96 2.00
N ARG A 291 12.28 -11.98 2.04
CA ARG A 291 11.77 -12.61 3.27
C ARG A 291 10.97 -11.66 4.16
N LYS A 292 10.58 -10.47 3.68
CA LYS A 292 9.71 -9.57 4.43
C LYS A 292 8.35 -10.26 4.67
N PRO A 293 7.74 -10.14 5.86
CA PRO A 293 6.46 -10.77 6.18
C PRO A 293 5.34 -10.37 5.22
N ASN A 294 4.48 -11.32 4.85
CA ASN A 294 3.29 -11.13 4.00
C ASN A 294 3.55 -10.66 2.56
N THR A 295 4.78 -10.66 2.07
CA THR A 295 5.04 -10.43 0.64
C THR A 295 4.52 -11.61 -0.17
N GLY A 296 3.62 -11.36 -1.12
CA GLY A 296 3.02 -12.36 -1.98
C GLY A 296 3.41 -12.17 -3.45
N GLY A 297 3.01 -13.12 -4.29
CA GLY A 297 3.28 -13.08 -5.72
C GLY A 297 2.00 -12.94 -6.53
N ILE A 298 1.62 -14.00 -7.24
CA ILE A 298 0.52 -13.97 -8.21
C ILE A 298 -0.65 -14.80 -7.71
N ARG A 299 -1.85 -14.22 -7.74
CA ARG A 299 -3.12 -14.90 -7.43
C ARG A 299 -4.01 -15.02 -8.66
N ILE A 300 -4.33 -16.27 -9.01
CA ILE A 300 -5.04 -16.69 -10.21
C ILE A 300 -6.47 -17.10 -9.86
N ILE A 301 -7.41 -16.51 -10.58
CA ILE A 301 -8.85 -16.73 -10.51
C ILE A 301 -9.38 -16.60 -11.93
N ASN A 302 -10.58 -17.13 -12.20
CA ASN A 302 -11.27 -17.02 -13.48
C ASN A 302 -10.53 -17.73 -14.63
N GLU A 303 -11.12 -17.66 -15.80
CA GLU A 303 -10.76 -18.47 -16.96
C GLU A 303 -9.68 -17.86 -17.88
N SER A 304 -8.99 -18.74 -18.62
CA SER A 304 -8.07 -18.40 -19.71
C SER A 304 -6.95 -17.43 -19.32
N GLN A 305 -6.41 -17.56 -18.11
CA GLN A 305 -5.29 -16.75 -17.66
C GLN A 305 -3.97 -17.31 -18.18
N THR A 306 -2.99 -16.45 -18.44
CA THR A 306 -1.62 -16.87 -18.76
C THR A 306 -0.64 -16.24 -17.78
N VAL A 307 0.08 -17.06 -17.03
CA VAL A 307 1.10 -16.67 -16.06
C VAL A 307 2.42 -17.31 -16.47
N SER A 308 3.31 -16.53 -17.09
CA SER A 308 4.54 -17.08 -17.66
C SER A 308 5.80 -16.27 -17.42
N ASN A 309 6.95 -16.95 -17.31
CA ASN A 309 8.26 -16.31 -17.21
C ASN A 309 8.38 -15.29 -16.07
N ASN A 310 7.63 -15.48 -14.97
CA ASN A 310 7.74 -14.61 -13.80
C ASN A 310 8.81 -15.13 -12.84
N TYR A 311 9.51 -14.21 -12.19
CA TYR A 311 10.54 -14.48 -11.19
C TYR A 311 10.02 -14.10 -9.80
N MET A 312 10.10 -15.01 -8.84
CA MET A 312 9.62 -14.83 -7.48
C MET A 312 10.67 -15.26 -6.49
N TYR A 313 11.09 -14.35 -5.62
CA TYR A 313 12.14 -14.60 -4.65
C TYR A 313 11.74 -14.14 -3.25
N GLY A 314 11.93 -15.01 -2.25
CA GLY A 314 11.84 -14.63 -0.85
C GLY A 314 10.44 -14.25 -0.38
N LEU A 315 9.38 -14.81 -0.96
CA LEU A 315 7.99 -14.46 -0.62
C LEU A 315 7.50 -15.30 0.58
N THR A 316 6.90 -14.65 1.57
CA THR A 316 6.49 -15.28 2.84
C THR A 316 4.98 -15.29 3.07
N GLY A 317 4.19 -14.70 2.17
CA GLY A 317 2.74 -14.71 2.27
C GLY A 317 2.17 -16.13 2.18
N LYS A 318 1.07 -16.36 2.90
CA LYS A 318 0.35 -17.65 2.98
C LYS A 318 -1.09 -17.51 2.48
N ARG A 319 -1.80 -18.62 2.30
CA ARG A 319 -3.22 -18.67 1.89
C ARG A 319 -3.40 -17.92 0.57
N LEU A 320 -4.18 -16.84 0.55
CA LEU A 320 -4.40 -16.08 -0.68
C LEU A 320 -3.21 -15.18 -1.07
N ARG A 321 -2.10 -15.23 -0.31
CA ARG A 321 -0.88 -14.42 -0.50
C ARG A 321 0.38 -15.25 -0.79
N GLY A 322 0.23 -16.53 -1.15
CA GLY A 322 1.36 -17.35 -1.58
C GLY A 322 2.18 -16.70 -2.71
N ALA A 323 3.36 -17.25 -2.96
CA ALA A 323 4.15 -16.90 -4.13
C ALA A 323 3.34 -17.12 -5.41
N LEU A 324 2.65 -18.25 -5.49
CA LEU A 324 1.73 -18.55 -6.57
C LEU A 324 0.48 -19.21 -5.99
N VAL A 325 -0.68 -18.62 -6.26
CA VAL A 325 -1.97 -19.03 -5.70
C VAL A 325 -2.94 -19.32 -6.83
N ILE A 326 -3.52 -20.52 -6.86
CA ILE A 326 -4.61 -20.90 -7.75
C ILE A 326 -5.85 -21.09 -6.87
N MET A 327 -6.89 -20.28 -7.09
CA MET A 327 -8.08 -20.32 -6.25
C MET A 327 -9.10 -21.37 -6.72
N ASN A 328 -9.87 -21.88 -5.77
CA ASN A 328 -11.17 -22.49 -6.04
C ASN A 328 -12.19 -21.40 -6.44
N GLY A 329 -13.14 -21.77 -7.30
CA GLY A 329 -14.24 -20.90 -7.74
C GLY A 329 -15.59 -21.26 -7.13
N VAL A 330 -16.55 -20.37 -7.34
CA VAL A 330 -17.97 -20.62 -7.06
C VAL A 330 -18.63 -21.17 -8.34
N PRO A 331 -19.28 -22.34 -8.30
CA PRO A 331 -20.03 -22.84 -9.46
C PRO A 331 -21.09 -21.83 -9.94
N ASN A 332 -21.17 -21.58 -11.24
CA ASN A 332 -22.10 -20.60 -11.84
C ASN A 332 -22.01 -19.20 -11.16
N SER A 333 -20.78 -18.74 -10.95
CA SER A 333 -20.49 -17.54 -10.17
C SER A 333 -21.21 -16.28 -10.68
N PRO A 334 -21.82 -15.47 -9.80
CA PRO A 334 -22.20 -14.11 -10.15
C PRO A 334 -20.95 -13.21 -10.31
N PRO A 335 -21.02 -12.09 -11.06
CA PRO A 335 -19.84 -11.30 -11.46
C PRO A 335 -18.98 -10.73 -10.32
N ASN A 336 -19.53 -10.61 -9.11
CA ASN A 336 -18.85 -10.10 -7.91
C ASN A 336 -18.24 -11.20 -7.03
N ARG A 337 -18.40 -12.47 -7.39
CA ARG A 337 -17.80 -13.60 -6.68
C ARG A 337 -16.52 -14.05 -7.40
N TYR A 338 -16.24 -15.35 -7.40
CA TYR A 338 -15.01 -15.94 -7.92
C TYR A 338 -15.39 -16.94 -9.01
N ASP A 339 -15.08 -16.66 -10.28
CA ASP A 339 -15.21 -17.66 -11.34
C ASP A 339 -14.10 -18.71 -11.16
N PRO A 340 -14.35 -20.00 -11.44
CA PRO A 340 -13.34 -21.05 -11.36
C PRO A 340 -12.16 -20.80 -12.30
N VAL A 341 -11.00 -21.36 -11.94
CA VAL A 341 -9.82 -21.36 -12.82
C VAL A 341 -10.00 -22.45 -13.87
N ILE A 342 -10.16 -22.05 -15.12
CA ILE A 342 -10.40 -22.94 -16.27
C ILE A 342 -9.46 -22.53 -17.41
N ASP A 343 -8.98 -23.48 -18.20
CA ASP A 343 -8.18 -23.25 -19.41
C ASP A 343 -6.98 -22.29 -19.19
N SER A 344 -6.38 -22.33 -18.00
CA SER A 344 -5.33 -21.38 -17.60
C SER A 344 -3.95 -22.03 -17.61
N ALA A 345 -2.92 -21.25 -17.93
CA ALA A 345 -1.55 -21.72 -18.08
C ALA A 345 -0.59 -21.03 -17.11
N MET A 346 0.16 -21.82 -16.34
CA MET A 346 1.12 -21.37 -15.33
C MET A 346 2.49 -21.95 -15.65
N ASN A 347 3.20 -21.32 -16.58
CA ASN A 347 4.35 -21.96 -17.22
C ASN A 347 5.66 -21.18 -17.07
N ASN A 348 6.79 -21.89 -17.01
CA ASN A 348 8.13 -21.28 -17.10
C ASN A 348 8.42 -20.24 -16.00
N ASN A 349 7.78 -20.34 -14.83
CA ASN A 349 8.02 -19.43 -13.71
C ASN A 349 9.16 -19.95 -12.82
N ILE A 350 9.84 -19.03 -12.14
CA ILE A 350 10.90 -19.32 -11.17
C ILE A 350 10.42 -18.88 -9.79
N VAL A 351 10.44 -19.80 -8.83
CA VAL A 351 10.10 -19.58 -7.42
C VAL A 351 11.29 -20.00 -6.56
N ILE A 352 11.92 -19.04 -5.88
CA ILE A 352 13.12 -19.26 -5.08
C ILE A 352 12.88 -18.83 -3.63
N ASP A 353 13.21 -19.70 -2.67
CA ASP A 353 13.14 -19.44 -1.22
C ASP A 353 11.85 -18.73 -0.78
N SER A 354 10.74 -19.16 -1.38
CA SER A 354 9.40 -18.64 -1.12
C SER A 354 8.54 -19.73 -0.48
N ASP A 355 7.75 -19.37 0.52
CA ASP A 355 7.24 -20.34 1.49
C ASP A 355 6.01 -21.11 1.02
N HIS A 356 5.13 -20.50 0.23
CA HIS A 356 3.82 -21.08 -0.05
C HIS A 356 3.42 -20.99 -1.52
N ILE A 357 3.06 -22.13 -2.10
CA ILE A 357 2.34 -22.31 -3.35
C ILE A 357 1.03 -23.01 -3.02
N GLU A 358 -0.08 -22.35 -3.32
CA GLU A 358 -1.38 -22.61 -2.70
C GLU A 358 -2.39 -22.99 -3.80
N LEU A 359 -2.78 -24.26 -3.88
CA LEU A 359 -3.60 -24.79 -4.97
C LEU A 359 -5.00 -25.18 -4.49
N GLY A 360 -6.03 -24.67 -5.17
CA GLY A 360 -7.42 -24.75 -4.70
C GLY A 360 -7.72 -23.78 -3.56
N ALA A 361 -6.90 -22.76 -3.37
CA ALA A 361 -6.96 -21.87 -2.21
C ALA A 361 -8.35 -21.24 -2.06
N GLY A 362 -8.85 -21.24 -0.83
CA GLY A 362 -10.20 -20.76 -0.50
C GLY A 362 -11.30 -21.79 -0.70
N ALA A 363 -11.01 -23.06 -0.97
CA ALA A 363 -12.03 -24.11 -1.01
C ALA A 363 -12.88 -24.11 0.27
N ASP A 364 -14.20 -24.06 0.09
CA ASP A 364 -15.23 -24.15 1.13
C ASP A 364 -16.55 -24.59 0.49
N GLU A 365 -17.64 -24.62 1.26
CA GLU A 365 -18.97 -25.02 0.76
C GLU A 365 -19.44 -24.16 -0.43
N GLU A 366 -19.08 -22.87 -0.47
CA GLU A 366 -19.44 -21.95 -1.55
C GLU A 366 -18.46 -22.04 -2.73
N ARG A 367 -17.16 -22.05 -2.45
CA ARG A 367 -16.04 -22.14 -3.39
C ARG A 367 -15.68 -23.61 -3.64
N SER A 368 -16.64 -24.34 -4.20
CA SER A 368 -16.58 -25.79 -4.40
C SER A 368 -16.21 -26.23 -5.82
N ALA A 369 -15.79 -25.30 -6.70
CA ALA A 369 -15.32 -25.62 -8.05
C ALA A 369 -13.78 -25.58 -8.11
N PRO A 370 -13.08 -26.74 -8.12
CA PRO A 370 -11.64 -26.79 -8.27
C PRO A 370 -11.18 -26.37 -9.68
N PRO A 371 -9.89 -26.06 -9.86
CA PRO A 371 -9.32 -25.75 -11.17
C PRO A 371 -9.52 -26.89 -12.16
N SER A 372 -9.78 -26.57 -13.43
CA SER A 372 -9.97 -27.57 -14.49
C SER A 372 -9.32 -27.14 -15.81
N THR A 373 -9.03 -28.13 -16.67
CA THR A 373 -8.44 -27.98 -18.01
C THR A 373 -7.21 -27.06 -18.08
N SER A 374 -6.50 -26.90 -16.96
CA SER A 374 -5.42 -25.95 -16.79
C SER A 374 -4.07 -26.67 -16.78
N GLU A 375 -2.97 -25.92 -16.86
CA GLU A 375 -1.63 -26.49 -16.92
C GLU A 375 -0.61 -25.75 -16.05
N PHE A 376 0.36 -26.51 -15.53
CA PHE A 376 1.46 -26.04 -14.72
C PHE A 376 2.75 -26.68 -15.23
N LYS A 377 3.48 -25.99 -16.11
CA LYS A 377 4.58 -26.59 -16.88
C LYS A 377 5.89 -25.85 -16.82
N GLY A 378 7.00 -26.58 -16.77
CA GLY A 378 8.33 -25.98 -16.91
C GLY A 378 8.68 -24.99 -15.79
N ASN A 379 8.11 -25.12 -14.59
CA ASN A 379 8.41 -24.20 -13.49
C ASN A 379 9.61 -24.71 -12.67
N ILE A 380 10.46 -23.79 -12.20
CA ILE A 380 11.57 -24.10 -11.28
C ILE A 380 11.18 -23.64 -9.88
N ILE A 381 11.13 -24.56 -8.92
CA ILE A 381 10.83 -24.27 -7.51
C ILE A 381 12.00 -24.78 -6.66
N LEU A 382 12.77 -23.85 -6.09
CA LEU A 382 13.94 -24.18 -5.28
C LEU A 382 13.87 -23.43 -3.96
N GLY A 383 13.86 -24.13 -2.83
CA GLY A 383 13.70 -23.48 -1.52
C GLY A 383 14.36 -24.22 -0.38
N LYS A 384 14.87 -23.45 0.58
CA LYS A 384 15.33 -23.94 1.89
C LYS A 384 14.49 -23.44 3.07
N SER A 385 13.62 -22.45 2.85
CA SER A 385 12.82 -21.85 3.91
C SER A 385 11.59 -22.67 4.29
N ASN A 386 10.97 -23.33 3.30
CA ASN A 386 9.93 -24.33 3.48
C ASN A 386 10.21 -25.50 2.54
N LEU A 387 10.41 -26.70 3.09
CA LEU A 387 10.65 -27.92 2.31
C LEU A 387 9.34 -28.58 1.83
N GLU A 388 8.19 -28.06 2.24
CA GLU A 388 6.86 -28.48 1.77
C GLU A 388 6.12 -27.26 1.20
N PRO A 389 6.57 -26.68 0.08
CA PRO A 389 6.04 -25.40 -0.40
C PRO A 389 4.60 -25.51 -0.94
N PHE A 390 4.13 -26.71 -1.29
CA PHE A 390 2.80 -26.92 -1.87
C PHE A 390 1.76 -27.30 -0.82
N THR A 391 0.65 -26.56 -0.78
CA THR A 391 -0.58 -26.96 -0.07
C THR A 391 -1.71 -27.14 -1.08
N LEU A 392 -2.41 -28.28 -0.99
CA LEU A 392 -3.59 -28.58 -1.80
C LEU A 392 -4.83 -28.49 -0.91
N TYR A 393 -5.79 -27.66 -1.31
CA TYR A 393 -7.05 -27.47 -0.58
C TYR A 393 -8.23 -28.25 -1.16
N ASP A 394 -8.11 -28.75 -2.38
CA ASP A 394 -9.13 -29.50 -3.10
C ASP A 394 -8.49 -30.42 -4.18
N ASP A 395 -9.30 -31.11 -4.98
CA ASP A 395 -8.84 -31.95 -6.09
C ASP A 395 -8.11 -31.14 -7.18
N MET A 396 -6.85 -31.49 -7.43
CA MET A 396 -6.01 -30.86 -8.46
C MET A 396 -5.87 -31.70 -9.74
N SER A 397 -6.73 -32.71 -9.94
CA SER A 397 -6.74 -33.55 -11.16
C SER A 397 -6.99 -32.75 -12.44
N GLY A 398 -7.61 -31.58 -12.33
CA GLY A 398 -7.87 -30.66 -13.44
C GLY A 398 -6.68 -29.83 -13.89
N ILE A 399 -5.51 -29.96 -13.24
CA ILE A 399 -4.25 -29.30 -13.63
C ILE A 399 -3.27 -30.34 -14.16
N ASN A 400 -2.81 -30.16 -15.40
CA ASN A 400 -1.73 -30.96 -15.96
C ASN A 400 -0.36 -30.43 -15.51
N PHE A 401 0.34 -31.20 -14.68
CA PHE A 401 1.70 -30.90 -14.22
C PHE A 401 2.74 -31.60 -15.11
N GLU A 402 3.66 -30.84 -15.71
CA GLU A 402 4.65 -31.40 -16.64
C GLU A 402 5.98 -30.63 -16.62
N GLY A 403 7.11 -31.35 -16.57
CA GLY A 403 8.45 -30.74 -16.73
C GLY A 403 8.82 -29.69 -15.67
N ASN A 404 8.25 -29.79 -14.46
CA ASN A 404 8.61 -28.89 -13.36
C ASN A 404 9.83 -29.42 -12.59
N TYR A 405 10.53 -28.55 -11.88
CA TYR A 405 11.71 -28.90 -11.09
C TYR A 405 11.51 -28.51 -9.63
N LEU A 406 11.87 -29.41 -8.72
CA LEU A 406 11.86 -29.21 -7.27
C LEU A 406 13.23 -29.61 -6.70
N ASN A 407 13.75 -28.90 -5.68
CA ASN A 407 15.01 -29.31 -5.08
C ASN A 407 14.89 -30.64 -4.32
N GLU A 408 15.95 -31.45 -4.32
CA GLU A 408 15.99 -32.82 -3.75
C GLU A 408 15.52 -32.92 -2.30
N GLU A 409 15.77 -31.89 -1.48
CA GLU A 409 15.37 -31.86 -0.07
C GLU A 409 13.90 -31.49 0.16
N ALA A 410 13.24 -30.94 -0.87
CA ALA A 410 11.85 -30.54 -0.80
C ALA A 410 10.90 -31.66 -1.28
N SER A 411 9.66 -31.63 -0.81
CA SER A 411 8.63 -32.57 -1.18
C SER A 411 7.35 -31.86 -1.63
N THR A 412 6.53 -32.59 -2.38
CA THR A 412 5.23 -32.12 -2.86
C THR A 412 4.20 -33.24 -2.81
N PRO A 413 2.94 -32.96 -2.45
CA PRO A 413 1.85 -33.94 -2.53
C PRO A 413 1.47 -34.31 -3.98
N ILE A 414 1.99 -33.60 -4.99
CA ILE A 414 1.73 -33.84 -6.41
C ILE A 414 2.56 -35.04 -6.90
N LYS A 415 1.90 -36.07 -7.43
CA LYS A 415 2.53 -37.38 -7.71
C LYS A 415 3.39 -37.43 -8.96
N THR A 416 3.13 -36.60 -9.97
CA THR A 416 3.79 -36.64 -11.28
C THR A 416 4.06 -35.25 -11.82
N GLY A 417 4.98 -35.12 -12.77
CA GLY A 417 5.26 -33.85 -13.45
C GLY A 417 6.37 -33.00 -12.82
N PHE A 418 7.07 -33.53 -11.82
CA PHE A 418 8.21 -32.91 -11.15
C PHE A 418 9.45 -33.79 -11.27
N ALA A 419 10.57 -33.19 -11.66
CA ALA A 419 11.90 -33.76 -11.58
C ALA A 419 12.65 -33.17 -10.38
N SER A 420 13.43 -34.01 -9.69
CA SER A 420 14.33 -33.54 -8.62
C SER A 420 15.61 -32.96 -9.21
N THR A 421 16.12 -31.90 -8.60
CA THR A 421 17.40 -31.28 -8.93
C THR A 421 18.12 -30.86 -7.64
N PRO A 422 19.46 -30.81 -7.59
CA PRO A 422 20.15 -30.23 -6.44
C PRO A 422 19.74 -28.76 -6.24
N TYR A 423 19.69 -28.31 -4.99
CA TYR A 423 19.59 -26.88 -4.71
C TYR A 423 20.90 -26.18 -5.12
N SER A 424 20.87 -25.50 -6.27
CA SER A 424 21.98 -24.68 -6.77
C SER A 424 21.46 -23.30 -7.13
N VAL A 425 21.52 -22.39 -6.16
CA VAL A 425 21.11 -20.98 -6.30
C VAL A 425 22.27 -20.09 -5.89
N THR A 426 22.70 -19.21 -6.78
CA THR A 426 23.77 -18.25 -6.54
C THR A 426 23.27 -16.82 -6.74
N THR A 427 23.99 -15.83 -6.19
CA THR A 427 23.74 -14.43 -6.55
C THR A 427 24.46 -14.13 -7.86
N ASN A 428 23.73 -13.69 -8.88
CA ASN A 428 24.30 -13.36 -10.19
C ASN A 428 24.92 -11.95 -10.22
N GLN A 429 25.45 -11.56 -11.39
CA GLN A 429 26.08 -10.25 -11.60
C GLN A 429 25.17 -9.03 -11.37
N TYR A 430 23.84 -9.21 -11.38
CA TYR A 430 22.85 -8.17 -11.12
C TYR A 430 22.37 -8.15 -9.66
N GLY A 431 22.96 -8.98 -8.79
CA GLY A 431 22.56 -9.08 -7.39
C GLY A 431 21.30 -9.93 -7.15
N LEU A 432 20.77 -10.62 -8.17
CA LEU A 432 19.57 -11.46 -8.05
C LEU A 432 19.94 -12.92 -7.75
N LYS A 433 19.08 -13.62 -7.01
CA LYS A 433 19.21 -15.08 -6.85
C LYS A 433 18.86 -15.78 -8.15
N SER A 434 19.74 -16.64 -8.62
CA SER A 434 19.58 -17.33 -9.90
C SER A 434 19.86 -18.82 -9.73
N PRO A 435 19.01 -19.71 -10.29
CA PRO A 435 19.38 -21.09 -10.54
C PRO A 435 20.55 -21.18 -11.53
N ASP A 436 21.13 -22.37 -11.66
CA ASP A 436 22.13 -22.66 -12.68
C ASP A 436 21.58 -22.42 -14.09
N LYS A 437 22.46 -21.90 -14.96
CA LYS A 437 22.11 -21.58 -16.35
C LYS A 437 21.51 -22.76 -17.10
N ALA A 438 22.05 -23.97 -16.91
CA ALA A 438 21.53 -25.16 -17.58
C ALA A 438 20.05 -25.40 -17.27
N LEU A 439 19.63 -25.19 -16.01
CA LEU A 439 18.25 -25.34 -15.59
C LEU A 439 17.35 -24.22 -16.16
N LEU A 440 17.87 -22.99 -16.24
CA LEU A 440 17.17 -21.89 -16.91
C LEU A 440 16.93 -22.16 -18.41
N ASP A 441 17.90 -22.80 -19.07
CA ASP A 441 17.84 -23.15 -20.49
C ASP A 441 16.77 -24.23 -20.76
N GLU A 442 16.58 -25.21 -19.85
CA GLU A 442 15.53 -26.26 -19.95
C GLU A 442 14.11 -25.67 -20.07
N ILE A 443 13.85 -24.58 -19.35
CA ILE A 443 12.54 -23.93 -19.32
C ILE A 443 12.47 -22.69 -20.21
N GLY A 444 13.54 -22.35 -20.94
CA GLY A 444 13.59 -21.18 -21.82
C GLY A 444 13.38 -19.84 -21.10
N PHE A 445 13.78 -19.71 -19.83
CA PHE A 445 13.55 -18.47 -19.06
C PHE A 445 14.40 -17.30 -19.55
N GLY A 446 15.63 -17.59 -19.97
CA GLY A 446 16.65 -16.59 -20.28
C GLY A 446 17.43 -16.15 -19.03
N GLU A 447 18.16 -15.03 -19.16
CA GLU A 447 18.97 -14.50 -18.07
C GLU A 447 18.08 -13.85 -16.99
N VAL A 448 18.30 -14.21 -15.72
CA VAL A 448 17.62 -13.58 -14.57
C VAL A 448 18.15 -12.15 -14.41
N LYS A 449 17.37 -11.17 -14.86
CA LYS A 449 17.71 -9.74 -14.85
C LYS A 449 16.44 -8.91 -14.73
N LEU A 450 16.47 -7.87 -13.89
CA LEU A 450 15.34 -6.96 -13.77
C LEU A 450 14.99 -6.34 -15.13
N PRO A 451 13.70 -6.29 -15.50
CA PRO A 451 13.26 -5.66 -16.74
C PRO A 451 13.31 -4.13 -16.70
N VAL A 452 13.32 -3.55 -15.50
CA VAL A 452 13.46 -2.12 -15.22
C VAL A 452 13.99 -1.95 -13.80
N THR A 453 14.81 -0.93 -13.57
CA THR A 453 15.36 -0.57 -12.26
C THR A 453 14.56 0.57 -11.60
N LYS A 454 14.79 0.81 -10.31
CA LYS A 454 14.13 1.90 -9.57
C LYS A 454 14.54 3.27 -10.14
N GLU A 455 15.74 3.39 -10.67
CA GLU A 455 16.30 4.62 -11.25
C GLU A 455 15.67 4.95 -12.61
N GLU A 456 15.30 3.94 -13.40
CA GLU A 456 14.75 4.07 -14.76
C GLU A 456 13.25 4.44 -14.81
N VAL A 457 12.55 4.41 -13.68
CA VAL A 457 11.11 4.72 -13.61
C VAL A 457 10.83 6.07 -12.93
N GLY A 458 9.60 6.55 -13.07
CA GLY A 458 9.10 7.73 -12.38
C GLY A 458 9.55 9.05 -12.99
N ALA A 459 9.20 10.15 -12.30
CA ALA A 459 9.58 11.48 -12.71
C ALA A 459 11.09 11.72 -12.44
N ASP A 460 11.83 12.12 -13.48
CA ASP A 460 13.29 12.23 -13.47
C ASP A 460 13.82 13.34 -12.55
N PHE A 461 13.03 14.39 -12.37
CA PHE A 461 13.36 15.55 -11.55
C PHE A 461 13.00 15.37 -10.06
N TYR A 462 12.30 14.30 -9.68
CA TYR A 462 11.80 14.13 -8.32
C TYR A 462 12.53 13.00 -7.59
N PRO A 463 13.05 13.26 -6.38
CA PRO A 463 13.80 12.24 -5.66
C PRO A 463 12.88 11.11 -5.18
N LYS A 464 13.37 9.88 -5.25
CA LYS A 464 12.70 8.68 -4.72
C LYS A 464 13.11 8.46 -3.25
N ASN A 465 12.96 9.52 -2.45
CA ASN A 465 13.39 9.53 -1.05
C ASN A 465 12.48 8.68 -0.17
N GLU A 466 13.10 8.01 0.80
CA GLU A 466 12.42 7.26 1.84
C GLU A 466 12.41 8.13 3.10
N ALA A 467 11.24 8.50 3.60
CA ALA A 467 11.14 9.32 4.81
C ALA A 467 10.40 8.55 5.91
N LEU A 468 10.93 7.39 6.28
CA LEU A 468 10.69 6.84 7.62
C LEU A 468 11.82 7.33 8.52
N VAL A 469 11.51 8.25 9.43
CA VAL A 469 12.49 8.73 10.40
C VAL A 469 12.54 7.72 11.54
N ALA A 470 13.65 7.00 11.67
CA ALA A 470 13.86 6.06 12.75
C ALA A 470 13.95 6.80 14.10
N PHE A 471 13.51 6.14 15.18
CA PHE A 471 13.78 6.61 16.53
C PHE A 471 15.28 6.81 16.76
N GLN A 472 15.62 7.80 17.58
CA GLN A 472 17.00 8.12 17.97
C GLN A 472 17.97 8.46 16.82
N SER A 473 17.45 8.79 15.62
CA SER A 473 18.27 9.21 14.48
C SER A 473 18.65 10.70 14.49
N GLY A 474 18.05 11.48 15.38
CA GLY A 474 18.27 12.92 15.56
C GLY A 474 19.27 13.25 16.67
N LYS A 475 19.13 14.43 17.27
CA LYS A 475 20.00 14.91 18.35
C LYS A 475 19.47 14.52 19.73
N THR A 476 20.38 14.39 20.69
CA THR A 476 20.04 14.26 22.10
C THR A 476 19.79 15.64 22.72
N ILE A 477 18.67 15.78 23.44
CA ILE A 477 18.26 16.98 24.16
C ILE A 477 18.11 16.62 25.64
N HIS A 478 18.92 17.22 26.51
CA HIS A 478 18.74 17.10 27.95
C HIS A 478 17.59 17.97 28.44
N VAL A 479 16.63 17.35 29.13
CA VAL A 479 15.45 18.05 29.67
C VAL A 479 15.62 18.20 31.18
N LYS A 480 15.52 19.44 31.66
CA LYS A 480 15.57 19.73 33.10
C LYS A 480 14.26 19.33 33.77
N ALA A 481 14.32 18.88 35.01
CA ALA A 481 13.15 18.63 35.83
C ALA A 481 12.28 19.90 36.03
N GLY A 482 11.00 19.71 36.28
CA GLY A 482 10.07 20.79 36.58
C GLY A 482 8.73 20.72 35.82
N THR A 483 7.97 21.81 35.95
CA THR A 483 6.65 21.95 35.33
C THR A 483 6.77 22.29 33.84
N ASP A 484 6.06 21.54 32.99
CA ASP A 484 5.99 21.71 31.53
C ASP A 484 7.35 21.73 30.79
N THR A 485 8.45 21.34 31.43
CA THR A 485 9.78 21.31 30.80
C THR A 485 9.84 20.24 29.72
N LEU A 486 9.24 19.08 29.96
CA LEU A 486 9.09 18.01 28.97
C LEU A 486 8.23 18.46 27.79
N THR A 487 7.06 19.07 28.03
CA THR A 487 6.19 19.60 26.97
C THR A 487 6.92 20.65 26.12
N SER A 488 7.68 21.54 26.76
CA SER A 488 8.46 22.56 26.06
C SER A 488 9.58 21.95 25.21
N ALA A 489 10.30 20.96 25.74
CA ALA A 489 11.34 20.25 25.01
C ALA A 489 10.78 19.48 23.81
N LEU A 490 9.62 18.83 23.99
CA LEU A 490 8.91 18.12 22.93
C LEU A 490 8.47 19.06 21.80
N ALA A 491 7.91 20.23 22.13
CA ALA A 491 7.53 21.23 21.12
C ALA A 491 8.72 21.80 20.32
N MET A 492 9.94 21.76 20.88
CA MET A 492 11.17 22.22 20.23
C MET A 492 11.98 21.11 19.54
N SER A 493 11.60 19.84 19.74
CA SER A 493 12.33 18.70 19.16
C SER A 493 12.03 18.56 17.67
N GLN A 494 12.87 17.80 16.98
CA GLN A 494 12.71 17.43 15.58
C GLN A 494 12.53 15.92 15.44
N ALA A 495 12.08 15.47 14.27
CA ALA A 495 11.93 14.04 13.98
C ALA A 495 13.25 13.29 14.23
N GLY A 496 13.18 12.23 15.04
CA GLY A 496 14.31 11.38 15.44
C GLY A 496 15.04 11.83 16.71
N ASP A 497 14.74 13.01 17.27
CA ASP A 497 15.41 13.51 18.48
C ASP A 497 15.12 12.64 19.72
N VAL A 498 16.04 12.70 20.69
CA VAL A 498 15.98 11.97 21.96
C VAL A 498 15.93 12.94 23.13
N LEU A 499 14.82 12.96 23.87
CA LEU A 499 14.66 13.74 25.09
C LEU A 499 15.13 12.91 26.30
N VAL A 500 16.25 13.31 26.89
CA VAL A 500 16.86 12.60 28.04
C VAL A 500 16.52 13.33 29.33
N LEU A 501 15.73 12.66 30.18
CA LEU A 501 15.30 13.16 31.48
C LEU A 501 16.35 12.88 32.57
N GLU A 502 16.44 13.78 33.54
CA GLU A 502 17.25 13.64 34.76
C GLU A 502 16.73 12.49 35.64
N ASN A 503 17.58 11.49 35.93
CA ASN A 503 17.22 10.33 36.76
C ASN A 503 16.66 10.74 38.13
N GLY A 504 15.53 10.13 38.49
CA GLY A 504 14.92 10.25 39.81
C GLY A 504 14.26 11.59 40.10
N ALA A 505 14.19 12.50 39.12
CA ALA A 505 13.57 13.80 39.23
C ALA A 505 12.07 13.77 38.86
N ASP A 506 11.36 14.85 39.20
CA ASP A 506 9.92 14.99 38.96
C ASP A 506 9.62 15.92 37.78
N TYR A 507 8.70 15.49 36.92
CA TYR A 507 8.18 16.22 35.76
C TYR A 507 6.66 16.32 35.89
N LEU A 508 6.16 17.55 35.99
CA LEU A 508 4.72 17.81 36.10
C LEU A 508 4.20 18.40 34.79
N LEU A 509 3.24 17.74 34.18
CA LEU A 509 2.56 18.20 32.98
C LEU A 509 1.27 18.94 33.37
N THR A 510 1.20 20.23 33.11
CA THR A 510 -0.04 21.02 33.26
C THR A 510 -0.73 21.27 31.92
N LYS A 511 -0.11 20.79 30.83
CA LYS A 511 -0.56 20.85 29.44
C LYS A 511 -0.41 19.48 28.80
N PHE A 512 -1.15 19.23 27.71
CA PHE A 512 -0.94 18.03 26.90
C PHE A 512 0.46 18.06 26.28
N ALA A 513 1.17 16.93 26.32
CA ALA A 513 2.38 16.74 25.55
C ALA A 513 2.03 16.14 24.20
N GLU A 514 2.05 16.94 23.14
CA GLU A 514 1.68 16.49 21.79
C GLU A 514 2.92 16.02 21.00
N VAL A 515 2.81 14.85 20.39
CA VAL A 515 3.86 14.23 19.56
C VAL A 515 3.43 14.28 18.10
N HIS A 516 4.07 15.14 17.30
CA HIS A 516 3.77 15.36 15.87
C HIS A 516 4.81 14.75 14.92
N HIS A 517 5.86 14.15 15.47
CA HIS A 517 6.96 13.50 14.74
C HIS A 517 7.54 12.34 15.56
N PRO A 518 8.33 11.43 14.95
CA PRO A 518 9.03 10.38 15.69
C PRO A 518 9.97 10.97 16.75
N VAL A 519 9.84 10.57 18.01
CA VAL A 519 10.64 11.08 19.13
C VAL A 519 10.81 10.02 20.21
N THR A 520 11.96 10.04 20.87
CA THR A 520 12.23 9.20 22.04
C THR A 520 12.22 10.06 23.31
N ILE A 521 11.55 9.62 24.36
CA ILE A 521 11.62 10.19 25.72
C ILE A 521 12.18 9.13 26.64
N MET A 522 13.36 9.36 27.21
CA MET A 522 14.02 8.33 28.00
C MET A 522 14.77 8.89 29.21
N ALA A 523 15.15 7.99 30.10
CA ALA A 523 16.15 8.25 31.13
C ALA A 523 17.29 7.24 31.02
N LYS A 524 18.51 7.64 31.41
CA LYS A 524 19.62 6.69 31.50
C LYS A 524 19.35 5.66 32.59
N GLU A 525 20.01 4.52 32.54
CA GLU A 525 19.92 3.50 33.61
C GLU A 525 20.10 4.14 35.00
N GLY A 526 19.24 3.77 35.95
CA GLY A 526 19.19 4.32 37.29
C GLY A 526 17.77 4.57 37.77
N LYS A 527 17.61 5.46 38.75
CA LYS A 527 16.29 5.81 39.30
C LYS A 527 15.43 6.44 38.20
N LYS A 528 14.29 5.84 37.90
CA LYS A 528 13.31 6.34 36.92
C LYS A 528 12.83 7.75 37.32
N PRO A 529 12.85 8.75 36.42
CA PRO A 529 12.16 10.01 36.63
C PRO A 529 10.65 9.78 36.69
N ILE A 530 9.97 10.57 37.50
CA ILE A 530 8.52 10.48 37.70
C ILE A 530 7.84 11.53 36.84
N ILE A 531 6.92 11.09 35.98
CA ILE A 531 6.08 11.94 35.15
C ILE A 531 4.68 11.89 35.72
N ARG A 532 4.12 13.06 36.03
CA ARG A 532 2.74 13.25 36.48
C ARG A 532 2.04 14.26 35.59
N SER A 533 0.71 14.22 35.55
CA SER A 533 -0.07 15.20 34.79
C SER A 533 -1.29 15.68 35.55
N GLN A 534 -1.63 16.96 35.38
CA GLN A 534 -2.90 17.55 35.78
C GLN A 534 -3.89 17.65 34.60
N LYS A 535 -3.59 16.96 33.49
CA LYS A 535 -4.46 16.82 32.33
C LYS A 535 -5.02 15.40 32.26
N PRO A 536 -6.18 15.21 31.57
CA PRO A 536 -6.75 13.88 31.36
C PRO A 536 -5.80 12.92 30.68
N ASN A 537 -4.99 13.47 29.76
CA ASN A 537 -4.00 12.74 28.97
C ASN A 537 -2.62 13.32 29.25
N PHE A 538 -1.62 12.47 29.40
CA PHE A 538 -0.24 12.94 29.58
C PHE A 538 0.33 13.30 28.21
N ILE A 539 0.33 12.32 27.31
CA ILE A 539 0.92 12.40 25.98
C ILE A 539 -0.13 12.04 24.93
N ASN A 540 -0.23 12.85 23.87
CA ASN A 540 -1.07 12.57 22.71
C ASN A 540 -0.17 12.36 21.47
N ILE A 541 -0.32 11.23 20.80
CA ILE A 541 0.29 10.96 19.49
C ILE A 541 -0.65 11.52 18.42
N GLU A 542 -0.19 12.56 17.71
CA GLU A 542 -0.93 13.26 16.67
C GLU A 542 -0.47 12.81 15.27
N ASN A 543 -1.13 13.30 14.21
CA ASN A 543 -0.81 12.90 12.83
C ASN A 543 0.66 13.20 12.49
N GLY A 544 1.43 12.16 12.13
CA GLY A 544 2.89 12.24 11.92
C GLY A 544 3.74 11.83 13.12
N GLY A 545 3.14 11.71 14.31
CA GLY A 545 3.80 11.29 15.54
C GLY A 545 4.16 9.81 15.59
N ALA A 546 5.27 9.50 16.25
CA ALA A 546 5.62 8.18 16.74
C ALA A 546 6.40 8.35 18.04
N LEU A 547 6.22 7.44 19.00
CA LEU A 547 6.73 7.62 20.36
C LEU A 547 7.50 6.39 20.85
N GLU A 548 8.71 6.62 21.33
CA GLU A 548 9.46 5.67 22.15
C GLU A 548 9.60 6.22 23.58
N VAL A 549 9.28 5.40 24.58
CA VAL A 549 9.49 5.72 25.99
C VAL A 549 10.32 4.64 26.68
N GLU A 550 11.37 5.06 27.39
CA GLU A 550 12.30 4.12 28.01
C GLU A 550 12.74 4.54 29.41
N ASN A 551 12.68 3.60 30.36
CA ASN A 551 13.14 3.78 31.73
C ASN A 551 12.49 4.97 32.46
N LEU A 552 11.17 5.10 32.33
CA LEU A 552 10.36 6.17 32.95
C LEU A 552 9.41 5.61 34.00
N TRP A 553 8.94 6.45 34.92
CA TRP A 553 7.85 6.14 35.83
C TRP A 553 6.68 7.10 35.57
N PHE A 554 5.55 6.59 35.07
CA PHE A 554 4.29 7.31 34.98
C PHE A 554 3.46 7.08 36.25
N ASP A 555 3.08 8.17 36.91
CA ASP A 555 2.31 8.15 38.16
C ASP A 555 1.03 8.97 37.99
N GLY A 556 -0.12 8.32 38.21
CA GLY A 556 -1.44 8.89 38.02
C GLY A 556 -1.92 9.79 39.16
N ALA A 557 -1.20 9.89 40.29
CA ALA A 557 -1.67 10.52 41.52
C ALA A 557 -2.08 12.01 41.40
N GLU A 558 -1.49 12.78 40.48
CA GLU A 558 -1.84 14.19 40.24
C GLU A 558 -2.92 14.39 39.16
N SER A 559 -3.44 13.29 38.61
CA SER A 559 -4.42 13.36 37.52
C SER A 559 -5.76 13.88 38.01
N PRO A 560 -6.53 14.56 37.15
CA PRO A 560 -7.86 15.03 37.51
C PRO A 560 -8.79 13.90 37.96
N ASP A 561 -9.62 14.17 38.97
CA ASP A 561 -10.62 13.22 39.47
C ASP A 561 -11.87 13.18 38.57
N TYR A 562 -11.74 12.55 37.40
CA TYR A 562 -12.87 12.09 36.60
C TYR A 562 -12.50 10.85 35.79
N LYS A 563 -13.55 10.19 35.27
CA LYS A 563 -13.42 8.93 34.53
C LYS A 563 -12.82 9.15 33.15
N GLY A 564 -12.01 8.19 32.68
CA GLY A 564 -11.52 8.16 31.31
C GLY A 564 -10.16 8.80 31.07
N ASN A 565 -9.39 9.09 32.13
CA ASN A 565 -8.00 9.54 32.01
C ASN A 565 -7.15 8.51 31.24
N THR A 566 -6.07 8.95 30.62
CA THR A 566 -5.15 8.11 29.84
C THR A 566 -3.71 8.59 30.01
N ILE A 567 -2.71 7.72 30.05
CA ILE A 567 -1.31 8.19 29.98
C ILE A 567 -0.97 8.59 28.53
N ILE A 568 -1.13 7.67 27.58
CA ILE A 568 -0.84 7.87 26.16
C ILE A 568 -2.11 7.68 25.33
N GLY A 569 -2.57 8.72 24.64
CA GLY A 569 -3.68 8.64 23.68
C GLY A 569 -3.21 8.89 22.25
N THR A 570 -3.97 8.43 21.26
CA THR A 570 -3.86 8.99 19.90
C THR A 570 -4.79 10.19 19.74
N SER A 571 -4.65 10.93 18.63
CA SER A 571 -5.52 12.06 18.29
C SER A 571 -7.00 11.71 18.45
N GLY A 572 -7.81 12.67 18.92
CA GLY A 572 -9.27 12.54 18.92
C GLY A 572 -9.90 12.62 17.53
N TYR A 573 -9.10 12.99 16.52
CA TYR A 573 -9.47 13.07 15.11
C TYR A 573 -8.77 11.97 14.31
N SER A 574 -9.22 11.76 13.06
CA SER A 574 -8.54 10.81 12.17
C SER A 574 -7.13 11.30 11.86
N MET A 575 -6.17 10.37 11.90
CA MET A 575 -4.81 10.56 11.40
C MET A 575 -4.74 9.83 10.06
N ASN A 576 -3.96 10.28 9.07
CA ASN A 576 -3.69 9.45 7.89
C ASN A 576 -2.28 8.87 7.92
N ILE A 577 -1.35 9.37 8.74
CA ILE A 577 -0.02 8.79 8.92
C ILE A 577 -0.14 7.72 10.01
N ASN A 578 0.41 6.53 9.75
CA ASN A 578 0.51 5.48 10.76
C ASN A 578 1.57 5.84 11.80
N TYR A 579 1.40 5.38 13.05
CA TYR A 579 2.32 5.65 14.15
C TYR A 579 2.98 4.37 14.67
N ASN A 580 4.08 4.54 15.40
CA ASN A 580 4.70 3.49 16.21
C ASN A 580 4.68 3.90 17.68
N LEU A 581 4.48 2.92 18.57
CA LEU A 581 4.63 3.09 20.01
C LEU A 581 5.58 2.02 20.56
N SER A 582 6.69 2.45 21.16
CA SER A 582 7.62 1.57 21.88
C SER A 582 7.68 1.96 23.35
N VAL A 583 7.42 1.00 24.23
CA VAL A 583 7.40 1.17 25.68
C VAL A 583 8.34 0.15 26.31
N ARG A 584 9.44 0.60 26.91
CA ARG A 584 10.49 -0.29 27.42
C ARG A 584 10.88 0.07 28.85
N ASN A 585 10.98 -0.92 29.73
CA ASN A 585 11.47 -0.74 31.08
C ASN A 585 10.74 0.40 31.83
N VAL A 586 9.42 0.54 31.64
CA VAL A 586 8.65 1.59 32.32
C VAL A 586 7.99 1.05 33.58
N LYS A 587 7.72 1.96 34.51
CA LYS A 587 6.87 1.71 35.66
C LYS A 587 5.61 2.58 35.57
N VAL A 588 4.45 2.00 35.84
CA VAL A 588 3.15 2.69 35.79
C VAL A 588 2.38 2.39 37.07
N THR A 589 2.04 3.43 37.85
CA THR A 589 1.34 3.28 39.13
C THR A 589 0.21 4.29 39.30
N ASP A 590 -0.78 3.92 40.11
CA ASP A 590 -1.79 4.83 40.67
C ASP A 590 -2.68 5.49 39.61
N LEU A 591 -3.06 4.69 38.61
CA LEU A 591 -4.09 5.04 37.62
C LEU A 591 -5.46 4.69 38.20
N ASP A 592 -5.77 5.21 39.38
CA ASP A 592 -6.92 4.81 40.17
C ASP A 592 -7.66 5.94 40.90
N VAL A 593 -7.29 7.20 40.63
CA VAL A 593 -8.00 8.39 41.12
C VAL A 593 -9.51 8.33 40.84
N ASN A 594 -9.90 7.77 39.69
CA ASN A 594 -11.29 7.44 39.35
C ASN A 594 -11.32 6.20 38.43
N GLY A 595 -12.50 5.73 38.02
CA GLY A 595 -12.64 4.58 37.12
C GLY A 595 -12.21 4.87 35.67
N TYR A 596 -11.86 3.82 34.92
CA TYR A 596 -11.50 3.91 33.50
C TYR A 596 -10.25 4.76 33.23
N PHE A 597 -9.23 4.68 34.08
CA PHE A 597 -7.94 5.30 33.82
C PHE A 597 -7.05 4.32 33.04
N TYR A 598 -6.83 4.61 31.76
CA TYR A 598 -6.10 3.79 30.81
C TYR A 598 -4.59 4.10 30.79
N PHE A 599 -3.76 3.12 30.45
CA PHE A 599 -2.39 3.44 30.05
C PHE A 599 -2.35 3.95 28.61
N PHE A 600 -2.81 3.15 27.65
CA PHE A 600 -2.87 3.51 26.24
C PHE A 600 -4.28 3.35 25.66
N LYS A 601 -4.70 4.36 24.89
CA LYS A 601 -5.97 4.36 24.17
C LYS A 601 -5.82 4.83 22.73
N ALA A 602 -6.07 3.93 21.77
CA ALA A 602 -6.27 4.30 20.38
C ALA A 602 -7.69 4.81 20.16
N ASN A 603 -7.82 5.92 19.43
CA ASN A 603 -9.09 6.42 18.93
C ASN A 603 -9.37 5.89 17.51
N ALA A 604 -10.65 5.85 17.13
CA ALA A 604 -11.07 5.44 15.80
C ALA A 604 -10.48 6.36 14.72
N GLY A 605 -10.15 5.81 13.56
CA GLY A 605 -9.50 6.53 12.47
C GLY A 605 -7.99 6.75 12.69
N THR A 606 -7.36 6.02 13.62
CA THR A 606 -5.90 5.99 13.84
C THR A 606 -5.37 4.56 13.69
N PHE A 607 -4.13 4.39 13.23
CA PHE A 607 -3.55 3.08 12.93
C PHE A 607 -2.07 3.00 13.34
N ALA A 608 -1.70 1.97 14.08
CA ALA A 608 -0.32 1.69 14.45
C ALA A 608 0.32 0.68 13.48
N ASP A 609 1.49 1.00 12.92
CA ASP A 609 2.29 -0.03 12.24
C ASP A 609 2.87 -1.01 13.27
N SER A 610 3.26 -0.51 14.45
CA SER A 610 3.62 -1.34 15.60
C SER A 610 3.32 -0.72 16.96
N ILE A 611 2.98 -1.58 17.92
CA ILE A 611 2.99 -1.28 19.35
C ILE A 611 3.80 -2.36 20.06
N GLU A 612 4.73 -1.98 20.93
CA GLU A 612 5.45 -2.89 21.80
C GLU A 612 5.48 -2.39 23.25
N ILE A 613 5.24 -3.30 24.20
CA ILE A 613 5.41 -3.08 25.63
C ILE A 613 6.32 -4.19 26.17
N ILE A 614 7.50 -3.80 26.64
CA ILE A 614 8.58 -4.72 26.97
C ILE A 614 9.16 -4.40 28.36
N ASP A 615 9.39 -5.45 29.16
CA ASP A 615 10.09 -5.40 30.45
C ASP A 615 9.54 -4.35 31.44
N SER A 616 8.22 -4.17 31.48
CA SER A 616 7.57 -3.07 32.19
C SER A 616 6.65 -3.53 33.33
N GLU A 617 6.47 -2.65 34.32
CA GLU A 617 5.67 -2.90 35.53
C GLU A 617 4.44 -2.00 35.58
N PHE A 618 3.26 -2.59 35.76
CA PHE A 618 1.97 -1.90 35.81
C PHE A 618 1.22 -2.29 37.08
N SER A 619 0.84 -1.32 37.89
CA SER A 619 0.11 -1.59 39.14
C SER A 619 -0.96 -0.56 39.48
N ASN A 620 -2.07 -1.02 40.08
CA ASN A 620 -3.20 -0.19 40.53
C ASN A 620 -3.81 0.64 39.41
N ILE A 621 -4.46 -0.04 38.46
CA ILE A 621 -4.98 0.57 37.24
C ILE A 621 -6.46 0.24 37.09
N THR A 622 -7.28 1.27 36.87
CA THR A 622 -8.74 1.12 36.81
C THR A 622 -9.30 0.92 35.41
N GLY A 623 -8.57 1.27 34.36
CA GLY A 623 -8.89 0.95 32.96
C GLY A 623 -7.97 -0.14 32.39
N ALA A 624 -8.08 -0.35 31.08
CA ALA A 624 -7.20 -1.25 30.34
C ALA A 624 -5.78 -0.70 30.12
N ILE A 625 -4.80 -1.59 29.91
CA ILE A 625 -3.43 -1.16 29.55
C ILE A 625 -3.37 -0.75 28.07
N LEU A 626 -3.89 -1.60 27.17
CA LEU A 626 -3.96 -1.35 25.74
C LEU A 626 -5.40 -1.46 25.24
N GLN A 627 -5.99 -0.33 24.84
CA GLN A 627 -7.32 -0.29 24.24
C GLN A 627 -7.25 -0.06 22.72
N LEU A 628 -7.45 -1.14 21.96
CA LEU A 628 -7.30 -1.20 20.49
C LEU A 628 -8.59 -1.74 19.83
N ASN A 629 -9.74 -1.32 20.34
CA ASN A 629 -11.06 -1.86 19.99
C ASN A 629 -12.10 -0.79 19.60
N ARG A 630 -11.66 0.29 18.94
CA ARG A 630 -12.55 1.41 18.59
C ARG A 630 -13.17 1.34 17.19
N GLU A 631 -12.69 0.43 16.35
CA GLU A 631 -13.21 0.16 15.00
C GLU A 631 -14.31 -0.93 15.04
N VAL A 632 -15.52 -0.57 15.46
CA VAL A 632 -16.59 -1.53 15.84
C VAL A 632 -17.73 -1.65 14.84
N ASP A 633 -17.53 -1.21 13.60
CA ASP A 633 -18.54 -1.20 12.53
C ASP A 633 -18.58 -2.49 11.70
N ASP A 634 -17.73 -3.47 12.03
CA ASP A 634 -17.60 -4.77 11.37
C ASP A 634 -17.27 -4.68 9.88
N LEU A 635 -16.52 -3.65 9.47
CA LEU A 635 -16.07 -3.45 8.09
C LEU A 635 -14.65 -3.97 7.82
N GLY A 636 -14.07 -4.75 8.73
CA GLY A 636 -12.71 -5.28 8.61
C GLY A 636 -11.62 -4.27 9.00
N VAL A 637 -11.99 -3.10 9.53
CA VAL A 637 -11.06 -2.08 10.01
C VAL A 637 -10.51 -2.48 11.39
N TYR A 638 -9.24 -2.19 11.64
CA TYR A 638 -8.56 -2.44 12.93
C TYR A 638 -7.50 -1.38 13.20
N SER A 639 -6.91 -1.38 14.40
CA SER A 639 -6.07 -0.26 14.88
C SER A 639 -4.56 -0.54 15.00
N VAL A 640 -4.12 -1.80 14.83
CA VAL A 640 -2.69 -2.17 14.94
C VAL A 640 -2.32 -3.32 14.02
N GLU A 641 -1.21 -3.17 13.29
CA GLU A 641 -0.66 -4.25 12.47
C GLU A 641 0.13 -5.26 13.31
N ASN A 642 1.14 -4.79 14.05
CA ASN A 642 2.03 -5.64 14.85
C ASN A 642 1.97 -5.23 16.33
N LEU A 643 1.69 -6.19 17.21
CA LEU A 643 1.63 -5.98 18.65
C LEU A 643 2.53 -6.97 19.39
N VAL A 644 3.39 -6.46 20.27
CA VAL A 644 4.25 -7.26 21.15
C VAL A 644 4.04 -6.86 22.60
N ILE A 645 3.79 -7.83 23.46
CA ILE A 645 3.68 -7.65 24.92
C ILE A 645 4.61 -8.69 25.57
N SER A 646 5.79 -8.28 26.03
CA SER A 646 6.81 -9.23 26.52
C SER A 646 7.45 -8.84 27.84
N GLY A 647 7.69 -9.80 28.74
CA GLY A 647 8.49 -9.56 29.95
C GLY A 647 7.82 -8.66 30.99
N ASN A 648 6.50 -8.44 30.92
CA ASN A 648 5.82 -7.46 31.75
C ASN A 648 5.18 -8.06 33.00
N THR A 649 5.03 -7.25 34.04
CA THR A 649 4.24 -7.57 35.23
C THR A 649 3.03 -6.66 35.35
N PHE A 650 1.83 -7.24 35.45
CA PHE A 650 0.57 -6.53 35.62
C PHE A 650 -0.08 -6.93 36.94
N THR A 651 -0.31 -5.97 37.83
CA THR A 651 -0.89 -6.22 39.16
C THR A 651 -2.08 -5.29 39.42
N ASN A 652 -3.22 -5.82 39.87
CA ASN A 652 -4.41 -5.03 40.21
C ASN A 652 -4.89 -4.12 39.05
N VAL A 653 -5.11 -4.72 37.88
CA VAL A 653 -5.70 -4.04 36.71
C VAL A 653 -7.18 -4.41 36.64
N LYS A 654 -8.08 -3.42 36.69
CA LYS A 654 -9.53 -3.70 36.77
C LYS A 654 -10.14 -4.20 35.45
N GLU A 655 -9.60 -3.79 34.31
CA GLU A 655 -10.02 -4.24 32.96
C GLU A 655 -8.93 -5.15 32.33
N GLU A 656 -8.86 -5.25 30.99
CA GLU A 656 -7.85 -6.06 30.31
C GLU A 656 -6.45 -5.45 30.34
N VAL A 657 -5.43 -6.31 30.26
CA VAL A 657 -4.12 -5.88 29.74
C VAL A 657 -4.27 -5.41 28.30
N VAL A 658 -4.98 -6.15 27.46
CA VAL A 658 -5.16 -5.77 26.07
C VAL A 658 -6.53 -6.18 25.54
N THR A 659 -7.13 -5.29 24.75
CA THR A 659 -8.30 -5.59 23.92
C THR A 659 -8.00 -5.20 22.47
N VAL A 660 -8.05 -6.17 21.56
CA VAL A 660 -7.86 -5.98 20.11
C VAL A 660 -9.13 -6.38 19.38
N TYR A 661 -9.59 -5.52 18.46
CA TYR A 661 -10.78 -5.79 17.66
C TYR A 661 -10.54 -5.59 16.17
N ARG A 662 -10.92 -6.60 15.38
CA ARG A 662 -11.12 -6.55 13.93
C ARG A 662 -12.40 -7.33 13.60
N GLY A 663 -13.52 -6.64 13.48
CA GLY A 663 -14.82 -7.26 13.20
C GLY A 663 -15.10 -7.45 11.70
N GLY A 664 -16.17 -8.18 11.39
CA GLY A 664 -16.64 -8.39 10.03
C GLY A 664 -16.06 -9.62 9.33
N THR A 665 -16.24 -9.67 8.01
CA THR A 665 -15.85 -10.80 7.15
C THR A 665 -14.81 -10.44 6.08
N ASP A 666 -14.12 -9.31 6.24
CA ASP A 666 -13.08 -8.89 5.30
C ASP A 666 -11.85 -9.81 5.35
N GLU A 667 -11.26 -10.08 4.18
CA GLU A 667 -10.05 -10.90 4.00
C GLU A 667 -8.93 -10.15 3.23
N SER A 668 -9.09 -8.83 3.09
CA SER A 668 -8.20 -7.95 2.33
C SER A 668 -7.03 -7.40 3.17
N THR A 669 -6.89 -7.81 4.43
CA THR A 669 -5.84 -7.33 5.34
C THR A 669 -4.92 -8.46 5.82
N PHE A 670 -3.86 -8.11 6.55
CA PHE A 670 -2.88 -9.08 7.05
C PHE A 670 -2.96 -9.27 8.57
N GLY A 671 -3.05 -8.16 9.32
CA GLY A 671 -3.10 -8.15 10.77
C GLY A 671 -4.52 -8.15 11.36
N PRO A 672 -4.65 -8.04 12.69
CA PRO A 672 -3.53 -7.89 13.64
C PRO A 672 -2.63 -9.13 13.76
N MET A 673 -1.34 -8.90 14.02
CA MET A 673 -0.33 -9.90 14.37
C MET A 673 0.15 -9.64 15.79
N VAL A 674 -0.12 -10.56 16.70
CA VAL A 674 0.06 -10.36 18.14
C VAL A 674 1.00 -11.42 18.71
N THR A 675 1.99 -10.98 19.47
CA THR A 675 2.87 -11.83 20.28
C THR A 675 2.78 -11.41 21.75
N VAL A 676 2.51 -12.37 22.63
CA VAL A 676 2.48 -12.22 24.08
C VAL A 676 3.43 -13.25 24.67
N SER A 677 4.48 -12.84 25.38
CA SER A 677 5.48 -13.76 25.91
C SER A 677 6.00 -13.33 27.29
N ASP A 678 6.34 -14.28 28.16
CA ASP A 678 7.06 -13.98 29.41
C ASP A 678 6.38 -12.94 30.32
N ASN A 679 5.04 -12.91 30.38
CA ASN A 679 4.33 -11.94 31.25
C ASN A 679 3.81 -12.59 32.54
N THR A 680 3.55 -11.77 33.56
CA THR A 680 2.86 -12.18 34.79
C THR A 680 1.66 -11.27 35.04
N LEU A 681 0.48 -11.86 35.19
CA LEU A 681 -0.79 -11.18 35.45
C LEU A 681 -1.30 -11.59 36.83
N THR A 682 -1.51 -10.63 37.72
CA THR A 682 -2.07 -10.86 39.05
C THR A 682 -3.24 -9.93 39.32
N ASN A 683 -4.42 -10.47 39.62
CA ASN A 683 -5.64 -9.69 39.88
C ASN A 683 -6.02 -8.75 38.70
N VAL A 684 -6.03 -9.30 37.49
CA VAL A 684 -6.35 -8.59 36.24
C VAL A 684 -7.77 -8.91 35.76
N GLY A 685 -8.51 -7.92 35.25
CA GLY A 685 -9.76 -8.12 34.50
C GLY A 685 -11.00 -8.45 35.33
N LYS A 686 -10.96 -8.25 36.65
CA LYS A 686 -12.06 -8.61 37.58
C LYS A 686 -12.87 -7.41 38.09
N GLY A 687 -12.70 -6.24 37.51
CA GLY A 687 -13.45 -5.05 37.89
C GLY A 687 -14.96 -5.22 37.66
N SER A 688 -15.80 -4.82 38.61
CA SER A 688 -17.26 -4.98 38.52
C SER A 688 -17.93 -4.18 37.39
N THR A 689 -17.23 -3.17 36.87
CA THR A 689 -17.69 -2.32 35.75
C THR A 689 -17.13 -2.78 34.39
N HIS A 690 -16.34 -3.86 34.39
CA HIS A 690 -15.72 -4.44 33.22
C HIS A 690 -16.72 -5.25 32.40
N ARG A 691 -16.71 -5.11 31.06
CA ARG A 691 -17.76 -5.70 30.19
C ARG A 691 -17.37 -7.01 29.51
N SER A 692 -16.10 -7.20 29.14
CA SER A 692 -15.68 -8.48 28.56
C SER A 692 -15.56 -9.56 29.65
N GLY A 693 -15.18 -9.16 30.87
CA GLY A 693 -14.86 -10.11 31.93
C GLY A 693 -13.67 -10.98 31.59
N ALA A 694 -12.77 -10.48 30.74
CA ALA A 694 -11.52 -11.10 30.33
C ALA A 694 -10.32 -10.32 30.89
N SER A 695 -9.16 -10.97 30.99
CA SER A 695 -7.87 -10.32 31.29
C SER A 695 -7.12 -9.92 30.01
N MET A 696 -7.38 -10.61 28.90
CA MET A 696 -6.98 -10.25 27.55
C MET A 696 -8.09 -10.66 26.59
N TYR A 697 -8.42 -9.81 25.61
CA TYR A 697 -9.48 -10.06 24.63
C TYR A 697 -8.98 -9.86 23.19
N PHE A 698 -9.09 -10.91 22.38
CA PHE A 698 -8.64 -10.89 20.98
C PHE A 698 -9.79 -11.26 20.04
N HIS A 699 -10.32 -10.27 19.33
CA HIS A 699 -11.35 -10.45 18.30
C HIS A 699 -10.78 -10.24 16.90
N GLY A 700 -10.84 -11.28 16.07
CA GLY A 700 -10.46 -11.23 14.65
C GLY A 700 -8.96 -11.09 14.36
N VAL A 701 -8.11 -11.35 15.36
CA VAL A 701 -6.64 -11.40 15.23
C VAL A 701 -6.25 -12.51 14.25
N GLN A 702 -5.40 -12.20 13.28
CA GLN A 702 -5.04 -13.11 12.17
C GLN A 702 -3.83 -13.98 12.49
N LYS A 703 -2.97 -13.54 13.41
CA LYS A 703 -1.88 -14.32 13.98
C LYS A 703 -1.72 -13.97 15.45
N LEU A 704 -1.89 -14.94 16.34
CA LEU A 704 -1.71 -14.80 17.78
C LEU A 704 -0.75 -15.89 18.28
N ASN A 705 0.33 -15.46 18.93
CA ASN A 705 1.21 -16.35 19.68
C ASN A 705 1.22 -15.90 21.14
N ILE A 706 0.86 -16.79 22.05
CA ILE A 706 0.96 -16.57 23.50
C ILE A 706 1.87 -17.65 24.06
N SER A 707 2.97 -17.26 24.72
CA SER A 707 3.84 -18.22 25.39
C SER A 707 4.30 -17.77 26.78
N ASP A 708 4.69 -18.72 27.62
CA ASP A 708 5.47 -18.50 28.84
C ASP A 708 4.86 -17.43 29.77
N THR A 709 3.52 -17.37 29.84
CA THR A 709 2.80 -16.31 30.54
C THR A 709 1.95 -16.89 31.67
N ASN A 710 2.00 -16.24 32.83
CA ASN A 710 1.35 -16.71 34.04
C ASN A 710 0.18 -15.80 34.43
N TRP A 711 -0.97 -16.40 34.70
CA TRP A 711 -2.14 -15.77 35.30
C TRP A 711 -2.30 -16.27 36.74
N ASP A 712 -2.38 -15.36 37.71
CA ASP A 712 -2.80 -15.66 39.08
C ASP A 712 -4.00 -14.81 39.45
N ASN A 713 -5.07 -15.48 39.87
CA ASN A 713 -6.29 -14.86 40.38
C ASN A 713 -6.79 -13.76 39.44
N SER A 714 -6.93 -14.06 38.15
CA SER A 714 -7.28 -13.10 37.11
C SER A 714 -8.49 -13.59 36.32
N ALA A 715 -9.08 -12.71 35.52
CA ALA A 715 -10.10 -13.10 34.55
C ALA A 715 -9.49 -13.97 33.42
N PRO A 716 -10.28 -14.80 32.73
CA PRO A 716 -9.76 -15.68 31.68
C PRO A 716 -9.25 -14.91 30.46
N LEU A 717 -8.43 -15.57 29.65
CA LEU A 717 -8.16 -15.18 28.26
C LEU A 717 -9.41 -15.43 27.41
N GLU A 718 -9.76 -14.50 26.53
CA GLU A 718 -10.89 -14.65 25.62
C GLU A 718 -10.50 -14.42 24.14
N LEU A 719 -10.94 -15.35 23.30
CA LEU A 719 -10.67 -15.41 21.87
C LEU A 719 -11.99 -15.37 21.09
N TYR A 720 -12.02 -14.55 20.04
CA TYR A 720 -13.07 -14.58 19.04
C TYR A 720 -12.45 -14.70 17.65
N LEU A 721 -12.37 -15.93 17.15
CA LEU A 721 -11.74 -16.27 15.88
C LEU A 721 -12.73 -15.99 14.74
N THR A 722 -12.30 -15.17 13.78
CA THR A 722 -13.09 -14.79 12.59
C THR A 722 -12.57 -15.53 11.35
N ASN A 723 -13.15 -15.25 10.19
CA ASN A 723 -12.63 -15.73 8.91
C ASN A 723 -11.20 -15.24 8.61
N GLY A 724 -10.63 -15.76 7.51
CA GLY A 724 -9.27 -15.43 7.06
C GLY A 724 -8.22 -16.53 7.32
N GLY A 725 -8.58 -17.59 8.04
CA GLY A 725 -7.65 -18.64 8.48
C GLY A 725 -6.68 -18.13 9.54
N PRO A 726 -7.19 -17.60 10.68
CA PRO A 726 -6.33 -17.11 11.76
C PRO A 726 -5.47 -18.24 12.31
N ILE A 727 -4.26 -17.91 12.74
CA ILE A 727 -3.38 -18.86 13.43
C ILE A 727 -3.23 -18.40 14.87
N THR A 728 -3.74 -19.20 15.80
CA THR A 728 -3.60 -18.98 17.23
C THR A 728 -2.84 -20.15 17.86
N VAL A 729 -1.72 -19.84 18.51
CA VAL A 729 -0.88 -20.78 19.25
C VAL A 729 -0.70 -20.27 20.68
N ILE A 730 -0.95 -21.15 21.65
CA ILE A 730 -0.83 -20.88 23.08
C ILE A 730 0.04 -21.98 23.69
N ASP A 731 1.18 -21.63 24.27
CA ASP A 731 2.14 -22.60 24.79
C ASP A 731 2.66 -22.21 26.18
N ASN A 732 2.90 -23.18 27.06
CA ASN A 732 3.52 -22.95 28.38
C ASN A 732 2.83 -21.82 29.18
N VAL A 733 1.51 -21.94 29.38
CA VAL A 733 0.73 -20.96 30.13
C VAL A 733 0.23 -21.57 31.45
N GLU A 734 0.46 -20.89 32.57
CA GLU A 734 -0.13 -21.28 33.85
C GLU A 734 -1.30 -20.34 34.19
N MET A 735 -2.46 -20.91 34.50
CA MET A 735 -3.65 -20.18 34.95
C MET A 735 -4.06 -20.67 36.34
N LYS A 736 -3.59 -19.96 37.38
CA LYS A 736 -3.90 -20.24 38.78
C LYS A 736 -5.07 -19.38 39.26
N ASN A 737 -6.04 -19.98 39.95
CA ASN A 737 -7.27 -19.30 40.40
C ASN A 737 -7.94 -18.46 39.30
N THR A 738 -7.85 -18.93 38.05
CA THR A 738 -8.26 -18.22 36.84
C THR A 738 -9.06 -19.20 35.99
N ASP A 739 -10.22 -18.77 35.50
CA ASP A 739 -11.08 -19.62 34.67
C ASP A 739 -10.37 -20.03 33.38
N THR A 740 -10.87 -21.10 32.76
CA THR A 740 -10.30 -21.61 31.51
C THR A 740 -10.42 -20.62 30.34
N ILE A 741 -9.55 -20.77 29.33
CA ILE A 741 -9.62 -19.99 28.09
C ILE A 741 -11.04 -20.06 27.50
N ARG A 742 -11.60 -18.90 27.15
CA ARG A 742 -12.90 -18.78 26.47
C ARG A 742 -12.70 -18.54 24.99
N ALA A 743 -13.36 -19.31 24.14
CA ALA A 743 -13.30 -19.14 22.69
C ALA A 743 -14.67 -19.41 22.04
N ASN A 744 -14.93 -18.80 20.89
CA ASN A 744 -16.13 -19.06 20.10
C ASN A 744 -16.08 -20.38 19.32
N ASN A 745 -14.89 -20.95 19.11
CA ASN A 745 -14.66 -22.27 18.52
C ASN A 745 -13.26 -22.80 18.93
N ASP A 746 -12.93 -24.02 18.50
CA ASP A 746 -11.70 -24.74 18.87
C ASP A 746 -10.56 -24.61 17.83
N GLU A 747 -10.60 -23.63 16.92
CA GLU A 747 -9.60 -23.45 15.86
C GLU A 747 -8.29 -22.78 16.36
N PHE A 748 -7.82 -23.18 17.54
CA PHE A 748 -6.53 -22.76 18.10
C PHE A 748 -5.75 -23.96 18.63
N LYS A 749 -4.43 -23.82 18.70
CA LYS A 749 -3.54 -24.84 19.26
C LYS A 749 -3.09 -24.44 20.65
N SER A 750 -3.21 -25.33 21.61
CA SER A 750 -2.70 -25.14 22.96
C SER A 750 -1.81 -26.30 23.41
N SER A 751 -0.66 -26.01 24.01
CA SER A 751 0.23 -26.99 24.65
C SER A 751 0.70 -26.50 26.01
N ASN A 752 0.90 -27.43 26.95
CA ASN A 752 1.39 -27.13 28.31
C ASN A 752 0.61 -26.01 29.03
N VAL A 753 -0.71 -25.96 28.85
CA VAL A 753 -1.58 -25.02 29.56
C VAL A 753 -2.11 -25.69 30.83
N THR A 754 -1.79 -25.14 32.00
CA THR A 754 -2.21 -25.67 33.30
C THR A 754 -3.26 -24.77 33.96
N TYR A 755 -4.23 -25.40 34.64
CA TYR A 755 -5.27 -24.71 35.39
C TYR A 755 -5.23 -25.21 36.84
N ASN A 756 -4.87 -24.33 37.78
CA ASN A 756 -4.56 -24.68 39.18
C ASN A 756 -5.44 -23.94 40.20
#